data_AF-A0A0D9QFP4-F1
#
_entry.id   AF-A0A0D9QFP4-F1
#
_cell.length_a   1.000
_cell.length_b   1.000
_cell.length_c   1.000
_cell.angle_alpha   90.00
_cell.angle_beta   90.00
_cell.angle_gamma   90.00
#
_symmetry.space_group_name_H-M   'P 1'
#
loop_
_entity.id
_entity.type
_entity.pdbx_description
1 polymer ?
#
loop_
_entity_poly.entity_id
_entity_poly.type
_entity_poly.pdbx_seq_one_letter_code
_entity_poly.pdbx_strand_id
1 'polypeptide(L)'
;MAKKFTDALVEYVQKNKNDAVWRGEETLWTHIDSIFDTLRANINADDKSIDIMCTYIYPGDGKEFCISECHKIMNILYFMNGYSYTNRQWIAREHNNSEMEDVEHYIRCWAGGIALGQLYDRDSAYSHMVQRAAGHLEIENRTNKDQFKYGKCRNYSYAEIVTGLKFIAATMKNRMEDWEDGGLGARGTLKEVATCKSQGPRGMSAWAKNHGIIKALNDNSAEDIQKIITESNNDTREELDNIFKGIDATTNNSKLNTAVQHDIETIGTKPPKPRNTTAAATDLVTAAIACDRDMWDKIKTVLYSFIDHMERIEEHVQLYGANCFNAGWEPYQGSHNAGQSVANVIRCAIMTGALLFMANGNHIGPRINGGTALSKDEESELKCMVINVFEELLKEMECGKRSTRGLMYARYTMKKMEDLLGKENPLTKGTCDYGQYNTKYAKEGFKLSVIRSGLIGNTHVIQRMRTPGNPAVCNKPWAEYRAKWTKGNDEDDDTWNQRVLLKAMKEEKIIEAVKGVVQEIKEEVKRVDDMLKAGHQTVQPAAATPASEPKPVAATLASPPSSGSGTTSTTTTSSGGGGGKAGYGAAEGGEKGKKAGTDDDCDWKSIEDENRREIVVMPPHGTDELKKTKSVLDEFMNYMDQDNWEMDAMGANCHNTGWDDVDKKLRRDQTVADVMRCRLMSGALFFANGGNRSDINAQGKTGVIDDLEERLKCDMYCGDKKGFKRGIEYAWKTMNEMNSSKYGGTTTMTGPVFEGRCTMCGYNIPGGPFRIRNGDMVTWFLQEGQIMNKIGVIQGKAHCNTLWTDYTQRMGITLGDVQIEDKITEVKETEKTIRNKTKEAFENIKELVEQKIKEEEKTGKHTEHTKNKNTNIRPNTTTPAHEYEDTLATDTTAHGCRHNNTHTRWNSASCSLPQFAAPTSVER
;
A
#
# COMPACT_ATOMS: atom_id res chain seq x y z
N MET A 1 5.78 0.88 -27.50
CA MET A 1 4.47 1.52 -27.78
C MET A 1 4.23 1.64 -29.28
N ALA A 2 5.14 2.33 -30.01
CA ALA A 2 5.13 2.40 -31.48
C ALA A 2 4.87 1.02 -32.14
N LYS A 3 5.37 -0.09 -31.56
CA LYS A 3 5.17 -1.47 -32.03
C LYS A 3 3.81 -1.78 -32.67
N LYS A 4 2.66 -1.35 -32.12
CA LYS A 4 1.35 -1.62 -32.77
C LYS A 4 1.23 -0.99 -34.17
N PHE A 5 1.65 0.27 -34.30
CA PHE A 5 1.68 0.96 -35.58
C PHE A 5 2.81 0.41 -36.46
N THR A 6 3.99 0.14 -35.88
CA THR A 6 5.11 -0.51 -36.59
C THR A 6 4.70 -1.85 -37.20
N ASP A 7 4.03 -2.72 -36.43
CA ASP A 7 3.53 -4.01 -36.89
C ASP A 7 2.54 -3.83 -38.05
N ALA A 8 1.53 -2.97 -37.89
CA ALA A 8 0.52 -2.72 -38.92
C ALA A 8 1.10 -2.05 -40.19
N LEU A 9 2.04 -1.12 -40.05
CA LEU A 9 2.74 -0.47 -41.15
C LEU A 9 3.61 -1.48 -41.92
N VAL A 10 4.38 -2.30 -41.19
CA VAL A 10 5.19 -3.36 -41.79
C VAL A 10 4.31 -4.39 -42.50
N GLU A 11 3.17 -4.76 -41.93
CA GLU A 11 2.17 -5.64 -42.55
C GLU A 11 1.59 -5.02 -43.85
N TYR A 12 1.23 -3.74 -43.83
CA TYR A 12 0.77 -3.01 -45.01
C TYR A 12 1.82 -2.97 -46.13
N VAL A 13 3.10 -2.69 -45.81
CA VAL A 13 4.18 -2.73 -46.82
C VAL A 13 4.39 -4.17 -47.32
N GLN A 14 4.42 -5.17 -46.44
CA GLN A 14 4.60 -6.58 -46.82
C GLN A 14 3.46 -7.13 -47.68
N LYS A 15 2.24 -6.63 -47.50
CA LYS A 15 1.07 -7.00 -48.28
C LYS A 15 1.10 -6.38 -49.68
N ASN A 16 1.41 -5.10 -49.78
CA ASN A 16 1.36 -4.37 -51.04
C ASN A 16 2.61 -4.54 -51.93
N LYS A 17 3.78 -4.92 -51.39
CA LYS A 17 5.02 -5.06 -52.19
C LYS A 17 4.98 -6.04 -53.37
N ASN A 18 3.94 -6.89 -53.45
CA ASN A 18 3.73 -7.82 -54.57
C ASN A 18 2.75 -7.28 -55.62
N ASP A 19 2.12 -6.13 -55.39
CA ASP A 19 1.29 -5.43 -56.36
C ASP A 19 2.18 -4.70 -57.38
N ALA A 20 1.92 -4.85 -58.66
CA ALA A 20 2.64 -4.17 -59.73
C ALA A 20 2.43 -2.63 -59.74
N VAL A 21 1.45 -2.13 -58.97
CA VAL A 21 1.19 -0.70 -58.74
C VAL A 21 1.97 -0.15 -57.54
N TRP A 22 2.49 -1.01 -56.65
CA TRP A 22 3.22 -0.58 -55.46
C TRP A 22 4.61 -0.02 -55.80
N ARG A 23 4.88 1.18 -55.31
CA ARG A 23 6.13 1.93 -55.50
C ARG A 23 6.77 2.34 -54.18
N GLY A 24 6.60 1.52 -53.15
CA GLY A 24 7.11 1.80 -51.81
C GLY A 24 6.47 3.04 -51.19
N GLU A 25 7.32 3.99 -50.81
CA GLU A 25 6.96 5.26 -50.15
C GLU A 25 5.87 6.04 -50.92
N GLU A 26 5.96 6.10 -52.25
CA GLU A 26 5.02 6.85 -53.12
C GLU A 26 3.57 6.38 -52.95
N THR A 27 3.36 5.06 -52.85
CA THR A 27 2.01 4.48 -52.70
C THR A 27 1.45 4.66 -51.30
N LEU A 28 2.28 4.61 -50.25
CA LEU A 28 1.82 4.92 -48.89
C LEU A 28 1.44 6.39 -48.74
N TRP A 29 2.27 7.33 -49.20
CA TRP A 29 1.91 8.75 -49.13
C TRP A 29 0.67 9.06 -49.98
N THR A 30 0.55 8.51 -51.19
CA THR A 30 -0.66 8.65 -52.01
C THR A 30 -1.92 8.17 -51.27
N HIS A 31 -1.82 7.09 -50.48
CA HIS A 31 -2.93 6.62 -49.65
C HIS A 31 -3.21 7.55 -48.46
N ILE A 32 -2.18 8.02 -47.75
CA ILE A 32 -2.31 9.01 -46.66
C ILE A 32 -2.94 10.32 -47.17
N ASP A 33 -2.45 10.84 -48.30
CA ASP A 33 -2.97 12.01 -49.00
C ASP A 33 -4.44 11.81 -49.41
N SER A 34 -4.80 10.66 -49.98
CA SER A 34 -6.18 10.30 -50.31
C SER A 34 -7.10 10.25 -49.08
N ILE A 35 -6.60 9.80 -47.92
CA ILE A 35 -7.33 9.83 -46.64
C ILE A 35 -7.53 11.29 -46.17
N PHE A 36 -6.55 12.17 -46.35
CA PHE A 36 -6.68 13.60 -46.05
C PHE A 36 -7.61 14.35 -46.99
N ASP A 37 -7.52 14.12 -48.30
CA ASP A 37 -8.42 14.72 -49.28
C ASP A 37 -9.86 14.20 -49.12
N THR A 38 -10.03 12.93 -48.70
CA THR A 38 -11.33 12.37 -48.26
C THR A 38 -11.87 13.07 -47.01
N LEU A 39 -11.03 13.38 -46.01
CA LEU A 39 -11.48 14.17 -44.85
C LEU A 39 -11.86 15.60 -45.28
N ARG A 40 -10.99 16.27 -46.03
CA ARG A 40 -11.17 17.63 -46.54
C ARG A 40 -12.51 17.79 -47.28
N ALA A 41 -12.82 16.86 -48.19
CA ALA A 41 -14.06 16.87 -48.97
C ALA A 41 -15.32 16.67 -48.11
N ASN A 42 -15.22 15.98 -46.97
CA ASN A 42 -16.36 15.57 -46.15
C ASN A 42 -16.53 16.37 -44.85
N ILE A 43 -15.62 17.28 -44.48
CA ILE A 43 -15.81 18.18 -43.30
C ILE A 43 -17.09 19.01 -43.43
N ASN A 44 -17.42 19.47 -44.65
CA ASN A 44 -18.64 20.24 -44.94
C ASN A 44 -19.77 19.36 -45.54
N ALA A 45 -19.81 18.07 -45.21
CA ALA A 45 -20.88 17.16 -45.66
C ALA A 45 -22.23 17.50 -45.00
N ASP A 46 -23.29 17.58 -45.82
CA ASP A 46 -24.68 17.76 -45.41
C ASP A 46 -25.36 16.39 -45.21
N ASP A 47 -25.40 15.92 -43.96
CA ASP A 47 -26.09 14.69 -43.56
C ASP A 47 -27.26 15.00 -42.61
N LYS A 48 -28.46 14.55 -42.98
CA LYS A 48 -29.70 14.80 -42.23
C LYS A 48 -29.70 14.19 -40.82
N SER A 49 -28.95 13.11 -40.57
CA SER A 49 -28.81 12.51 -39.24
C SER A 49 -27.97 13.41 -38.32
N ILE A 50 -26.88 13.96 -38.86
CA ILE A 50 -26.04 14.95 -38.20
C ILE A 50 -26.81 16.25 -37.95
N ASP A 51 -27.64 16.69 -38.90
CA ASP A 51 -28.46 17.89 -38.72
C ASP A 51 -29.49 17.75 -37.58
N ILE A 52 -30.20 16.62 -37.53
CA ILE A 52 -31.10 16.29 -36.42
C ILE A 52 -30.35 16.26 -35.09
N MET A 53 -29.16 15.65 -35.04
CA MET A 53 -28.33 15.61 -33.83
C MET A 53 -27.82 16.99 -33.41
N CYS A 54 -27.30 17.80 -34.32
CA CYS A 54 -26.74 19.11 -34.02
C CYS A 54 -27.82 20.13 -33.64
N THR A 55 -28.98 20.07 -34.27
CA THR A 55 -30.19 20.79 -33.84
C THR A 55 -30.63 20.36 -32.44
N TYR A 56 -30.55 19.07 -32.10
CA TYR A 56 -30.87 18.56 -30.75
C TYR A 56 -29.83 18.95 -29.69
N ILE A 57 -28.54 19.04 -30.04
CA ILE A 57 -27.49 19.53 -29.12
C ILE A 57 -27.64 21.04 -28.89
N TYR A 58 -27.95 21.83 -29.93
CA TYR A 58 -28.02 23.29 -29.92
C TYR A 58 -29.40 23.87 -30.31
N PRO A 59 -30.51 23.52 -29.62
CA PRO A 59 -31.85 23.90 -30.05
C PRO A 59 -32.17 25.39 -29.78
N GLY A 60 -32.93 26.00 -30.69
CA GLY A 60 -33.46 27.36 -30.60
C GLY A 60 -32.93 28.29 -31.70
N ASP A 61 -33.71 29.33 -32.00
CA ASP A 61 -33.48 30.25 -33.12
C ASP A 61 -32.15 31.01 -33.03
N GLY A 62 -31.60 31.39 -34.19
CA GLY A 62 -30.35 32.16 -34.29
C GLY A 62 -29.07 31.36 -34.01
N LYS A 63 -29.12 30.03 -34.11
CA LYS A 63 -28.00 29.10 -33.83
C LYS A 63 -27.41 28.40 -35.05
N GLU A 64 -27.69 28.87 -36.26
CA GLU A 64 -27.20 28.31 -37.53
C GLU A 64 -25.68 28.09 -37.51
N PHE A 65 -24.91 29.04 -36.96
CA PHE A 65 -23.47 28.89 -36.74
C PHE A 65 -23.13 27.71 -35.81
N CYS A 66 -23.78 27.60 -34.65
CA CYS A 66 -23.54 26.51 -33.69
C CYS A 66 -23.89 25.13 -34.27
N ILE A 67 -24.91 25.06 -35.12
CA ILE A 67 -25.31 23.85 -35.84
C ILE A 67 -24.27 23.53 -36.91
N SER A 68 -23.82 24.50 -37.70
CA SER A 68 -22.78 24.35 -38.74
C SER A 68 -21.43 23.87 -38.17
N GLU A 69 -20.94 24.46 -37.06
CA GLU A 69 -19.71 23.97 -36.43
C GLU A 69 -19.89 22.58 -35.79
N CYS A 70 -21.08 22.29 -35.26
CA CYS A 70 -21.41 20.95 -34.81
C CYS A 70 -21.43 19.92 -35.97
N HIS A 71 -21.97 20.28 -37.15
CA HIS A 71 -21.93 19.43 -38.35
C HIS A 71 -20.49 19.05 -38.70
N LYS A 72 -19.59 20.05 -38.81
CA LYS A 72 -18.16 19.83 -39.10
C LYS A 72 -17.49 18.90 -38.09
N ILE A 73 -17.72 19.13 -36.79
CA ILE A 73 -17.20 18.29 -35.71
C ILE A 73 -17.71 16.84 -35.84
N MET A 74 -19.03 16.66 -36.07
CA MET A 74 -19.62 15.33 -36.26
C MET A 74 -19.08 14.63 -37.51
N ASN A 75 -18.94 15.34 -38.63
CA ASN A 75 -18.35 14.82 -39.87
C ASN A 75 -16.93 14.28 -39.65
N ILE A 76 -16.09 15.00 -38.89
CA ILE A 76 -14.74 14.52 -38.53
C ILE A 76 -14.83 13.28 -37.63
N LEU A 77 -15.73 13.25 -36.65
CA LEU A 77 -15.93 12.10 -35.75
C LEU A 77 -16.44 10.85 -36.50
N TYR A 78 -17.36 10.98 -37.47
CA TYR A 78 -17.79 9.86 -38.31
C TYR A 78 -16.65 9.31 -39.16
N PHE A 79 -15.89 10.18 -39.83
CA PHE A 79 -14.72 9.81 -40.62
C PHE A 79 -13.68 9.01 -39.80
N MET A 80 -13.37 9.48 -38.58
CA MET A 80 -12.45 8.80 -37.66
C MET A 80 -12.92 7.38 -37.33
N ASN A 81 -14.21 7.18 -37.16
CA ASN A 81 -14.80 5.89 -36.82
C ASN A 81 -15.05 4.98 -38.03
N GLY A 82 -14.36 5.21 -39.16
CA GLY A 82 -14.35 4.31 -40.33
C GLY A 82 -15.48 4.54 -41.33
N TYR A 83 -16.35 5.53 -41.11
CA TYR A 83 -17.45 5.83 -42.03
C TYR A 83 -16.94 6.52 -43.30
N SER A 84 -17.67 6.35 -44.39
CA SER A 84 -17.47 7.10 -45.63
C SER A 84 -18.77 7.75 -46.07
N TYR A 85 -18.74 9.07 -46.23
CA TYR A 85 -19.85 9.83 -46.76
C TYR A 85 -20.02 9.54 -48.26
N THR A 86 -21.14 8.93 -48.61
CA THR A 86 -21.50 8.57 -49.99
C THR A 86 -23.00 8.72 -50.17
N ASN A 87 -23.48 9.08 -51.37
CA ASN A 87 -24.92 9.29 -51.63
C ASN A 87 -25.64 10.27 -50.66
N ARG A 88 -24.90 11.23 -50.09
CA ARG A 88 -25.31 12.16 -49.01
C ARG A 88 -25.66 11.49 -47.67
N GLN A 89 -25.00 10.38 -47.35
CA GLN A 89 -25.14 9.68 -46.07
C GLN A 89 -23.78 9.17 -45.58
N TRP A 90 -23.52 9.26 -44.28
CA TRP A 90 -22.39 8.57 -43.64
C TRP A 90 -22.69 7.07 -43.53
N ILE A 91 -22.15 6.29 -44.46
CA ILE A 91 -22.30 4.83 -44.46
C ILE A 91 -21.10 4.22 -43.74
N ALA A 92 -21.35 3.32 -42.79
CA ALA A 92 -20.31 2.51 -42.18
C ALA A 92 -19.69 1.64 -43.28
N ARG A 93 -18.36 1.69 -43.46
CA ARG A 93 -17.72 0.80 -44.43
C ARG A 93 -17.95 -0.65 -44.02
N GLU A 94 -18.33 -1.48 -44.99
CA GLU A 94 -18.38 -2.93 -44.77
C GLU A 94 -16.96 -3.42 -44.52
N HIS A 95 -16.67 -3.69 -43.24
CA HIS A 95 -15.43 -4.31 -42.80
C HIS A 95 -15.27 -5.68 -43.47
N ASN A 96 -14.56 -5.68 -44.59
CA ASN A 96 -13.94 -6.88 -45.11
C ASN A 96 -12.73 -7.12 -44.20
N ASN A 97 -12.50 -8.36 -43.75
CA ASN A 97 -11.46 -8.67 -42.76
C ASN A 97 -10.03 -8.59 -43.34
N SER A 98 -9.73 -7.59 -44.18
CA SER A 98 -8.43 -7.32 -44.76
C SER A 98 -7.65 -6.38 -43.84
N GLU A 99 -6.41 -6.73 -43.54
CA GLU A 99 -5.53 -6.03 -42.59
C GLU A 99 -5.17 -4.61 -43.06
N MET A 100 -5.38 -4.32 -44.35
CA MET A 100 -5.27 -2.98 -44.95
C MET A 100 -6.20 -1.95 -44.29
N GLU A 101 -7.36 -2.40 -43.78
CA GLU A 101 -8.26 -1.51 -43.06
C GLU A 101 -7.67 -0.99 -41.75
N ASP A 102 -6.82 -1.74 -41.05
CA ASP A 102 -6.31 -1.30 -39.75
C ASP A 102 -5.36 -0.11 -39.89
N VAL A 103 -4.49 -0.09 -40.90
CA VAL A 103 -3.65 1.07 -41.21
C VAL A 103 -4.49 2.27 -41.66
N GLU A 104 -5.51 2.09 -42.51
CA GLU A 104 -6.43 3.19 -42.84
C GLU A 104 -7.12 3.75 -41.59
N HIS A 105 -7.55 2.89 -40.65
CA HIS A 105 -8.15 3.33 -39.40
C HIS A 105 -7.17 4.08 -38.49
N TYR A 106 -5.91 3.64 -38.34
CA TYR A 106 -4.88 4.41 -37.63
C TYR A 106 -4.74 5.83 -38.22
N ILE A 107 -4.56 5.92 -39.55
CA ILE A 107 -4.38 7.19 -40.24
C ILE A 107 -5.64 8.07 -40.10
N ARG A 108 -6.85 7.51 -40.22
CA ARG A 108 -8.13 8.24 -40.00
C ARG A 108 -8.26 8.79 -38.58
N CYS A 109 -7.93 8.00 -37.57
CA CYS A 109 -7.99 8.43 -36.17
C CYS A 109 -7.03 9.59 -35.90
N TRP A 110 -5.83 9.57 -36.49
CA TRP A 110 -4.87 10.67 -36.41
C TRP A 110 -5.33 11.89 -37.21
N ALA A 111 -5.67 11.71 -38.48
CA ALA A 111 -6.12 12.75 -39.40
C ALA A 111 -7.30 13.56 -38.82
N GLY A 112 -8.33 12.88 -38.33
CA GLY A 112 -9.47 13.53 -37.70
C GLY A 112 -9.16 14.09 -36.31
N GLY A 113 -8.34 13.42 -35.50
CA GLY A 113 -7.90 13.96 -34.21
C GLY A 113 -7.13 15.29 -34.35
N ILE A 114 -6.36 15.43 -35.43
CA ILE A 114 -5.56 16.63 -35.73
C ILE A 114 -6.40 17.69 -36.44
N ALA A 115 -7.38 17.30 -37.27
CA ALA A 115 -8.40 18.24 -37.76
C ALA A 115 -9.20 18.85 -36.60
N LEU A 116 -9.61 18.05 -35.60
CA LEU A 116 -10.23 18.56 -34.38
C LEU A 116 -9.28 19.49 -33.61
N GLY A 117 -8.00 19.13 -33.51
CA GLY A 117 -6.95 19.98 -32.95
C GLY A 117 -6.83 21.34 -33.65
N GLN A 118 -6.48 21.36 -34.94
CA GLN A 118 -6.25 22.60 -35.65
C GLN A 118 -7.49 23.50 -35.72
N LEU A 119 -8.69 22.93 -35.88
CA LEU A 119 -9.91 23.73 -36.02
C LEU A 119 -10.44 24.25 -34.66
N TYR A 120 -10.49 23.40 -33.62
CA TYR A 120 -11.35 23.61 -32.43
C TYR A 120 -10.63 23.71 -31.08
N ASP A 121 -9.32 23.54 -31.03
CA ASP A 121 -8.56 23.46 -29.79
C ASP A 121 -8.22 24.82 -29.16
N ARG A 122 -8.04 25.86 -30.00
CA ARG A 122 -7.58 27.20 -29.57
C ARG A 122 -8.59 27.99 -28.71
N ASP A 123 -9.80 27.48 -28.47
CA ASP A 123 -10.73 28.03 -27.46
C ASP A 123 -11.52 26.91 -26.74
N SER A 124 -11.56 27.01 -25.41
CA SER A 124 -12.42 26.25 -24.50
C SER A 124 -13.87 26.06 -24.97
N ALA A 125 -14.48 27.05 -25.62
CA ALA A 125 -15.85 27.00 -26.10
C ALA A 125 -16.01 26.01 -27.26
N TYR A 126 -15.03 25.93 -28.16
CA TYR A 126 -14.99 24.95 -29.24
C TYR A 126 -14.62 23.54 -28.71
N SER A 127 -13.68 23.41 -27.76
CA SER A 127 -13.42 22.12 -27.07
C SER A 127 -14.70 21.57 -26.39
N HIS A 128 -15.51 22.43 -25.76
CA HIS A 128 -16.83 22.05 -25.25
C HIS A 128 -17.84 21.64 -26.33
N MET A 129 -17.71 22.10 -27.59
CA MET A 129 -18.50 21.56 -28.70
C MET A 129 -18.06 20.13 -29.04
N VAL A 130 -16.75 19.88 -29.18
CA VAL A 130 -16.19 18.55 -29.48
C VAL A 130 -16.58 17.52 -28.41
N GLN A 131 -16.47 17.89 -27.13
CA GLN A 131 -16.91 17.06 -25.99
C GLN A 131 -18.39 16.68 -26.06
N ARG A 132 -19.27 17.60 -26.51
CA ARG A 132 -20.73 17.35 -26.61
C ARG A 132 -21.07 16.50 -27.83
N ALA A 133 -20.53 16.83 -29.00
CA ALA A 133 -20.75 16.11 -30.25
C ALA A 133 -20.39 14.63 -30.10
N ALA A 134 -19.15 14.34 -29.65
CA ALA A 134 -18.72 12.97 -29.39
C ALA A 134 -19.51 12.31 -28.24
N GLY A 135 -19.91 13.08 -27.22
CA GLY A 135 -20.74 12.60 -26.12
C GLY A 135 -22.15 12.16 -26.55
N HIS A 136 -22.71 12.76 -27.60
CA HIS A 136 -23.96 12.33 -28.22
C HIS A 136 -23.77 11.15 -29.16
N LEU A 137 -22.71 11.13 -29.96
CA LEU A 137 -22.36 9.98 -30.83
C LEU A 137 -22.20 8.68 -30.01
N GLU A 138 -21.59 8.73 -28.82
CA GLU A 138 -21.52 7.59 -27.89
C GLU A 138 -22.90 7.12 -27.37
N ILE A 139 -23.91 7.99 -27.29
CA ILE A 139 -25.29 7.61 -26.92
C ILE A 139 -25.97 6.87 -28.09
N GLU A 140 -25.75 7.36 -29.31
CA GLU A 140 -26.23 6.69 -30.54
C GLU A 140 -25.58 5.31 -30.70
N ASN A 141 -24.25 5.20 -30.61
CA ASN A 141 -23.53 3.92 -30.64
C ASN A 141 -24.09 2.87 -29.66
N ARG A 142 -24.46 3.30 -28.45
CA ARG A 142 -24.97 2.42 -27.39
C ARG A 142 -26.38 1.93 -27.62
N THR A 143 -27.18 2.68 -28.39
CA THR A 143 -28.55 2.32 -28.75
C THR A 143 -28.55 1.51 -30.06
N ASN A 144 -27.75 1.90 -31.05
CA ASN A 144 -27.65 1.29 -32.37
C ASN A 144 -26.50 0.25 -32.48
N LYS A 145 -26.41 -0.66 -31.52
CA LYS A 145 -25.28 -1.60 -31.32
C LYS A 145 -24.88 -2.42 -32.56
N ASP A 146 -25.83 -2.73 -33.43
CA ASP A 146 -25.61 -3.59 -34.60
C ASP A 146 -25.22 -2.81 -35.86
N GLN A 147 -25.39 -1.49 -35.87
CA GLN A 147 -25.03 -0.60 -36.98
C GLN A 147 -23.67 0.09 -36.78
N PHE A 148 -23.26 0.32 -35.52
CA PHE A 148 -22.06 1.08 -35.19
C PHE A 148 -20.97 0.17 -34.61
N LYS A 149 -20.06 -0.34 -35.47
CA LYS A 149 -18.84 -1.09 -35.08
C LYS A 149 -17.75 -0.18 -34.48
N TYR A 150 -18.17 0.69 -33.56
CA TYR A 150 -17.39 1.79 -33.02
C TYR A 150 -16.23 1.32 -32.12
N GLY A 151 -15.09 2.02 -32.17
CA GLY A 151 -14.09 1.95 -31.11
C GLY A 151 -12.64 1.62 -31.48
N LYS A 152 -12.24 1.56 -32.76
CA LYS A 152 -10.80 1.44 -33.11
C LYS A 152 -10.00 2.61 -32.55
N CYS A 153 -10.41 3.87 -32.80
CA CYS A 153 -9.77 5.06 -32.21
C CYS A 153 -9.80 5.12 -30.67
N ARG A 154 -10.76 4.45 -30.03
CA ARG A 154 -10.91 4.42 -28.56
C ARG A 154 -9.79 3.61 -27.88
N ASN A 155 -9.16 2.68 -28.60
CA ASN A 155 -8.09 1.83 -28.10
C ASN A 155 -6.69 2.46 -28.22
N TYR A 156 -6.60 3.71 -28.67
CA TYR A 156 -5.34 4.45 -28.78
C TYR A 156 -5.22 5.47 -27.65
N SER A 157 -4.15 5.32 -26.87
CA SER A 157 -3.73 6.28 -25.86
C SER A 157 -3.22 7.57 -26.50
N TYR A 158 -3.22 8.67 -25.73
CA TYR A 158 -2.63 9.94 -26.19
C TYR A 158 -1.18 9.76 -26.67
N ALA A 159 -0.37 8.94 -26.00
CA ALA A 159 1.01 8.68 -26.39
C ALA A 159 1.14 7.87 -27.71
N GLU A 160 0.20 6.96 -28.02
CA GLU A 160 0.15 6.31 -29.34
C GLU A 160 -0.21 7.33 -30.44
N ILE A 161 -1.11 8.27 -30.14
CA ILE A 161 -1.47 9.36 -31.06
C ILE A 161 -0.29 10.33 -31.27
N VAL A 162 0.41 10.74 -30.20
CA VAL A 162 1.63 11.58 -30.24
C VAL A 162 2.77 10.94 -31.03
N THR A 163 2.96 9.62 -30.87
CA THR A 163 4.02 8.90 -31.58
C THR A 163 3.73 8.83 -33.09
N GLY A 164 2.48 8.55 -33.46
CA GLY A 164 2.02 8.63 -34.86
C GLY A 164 2.03 10.05 -35.43
N LEU A 165 1.67 11.05 -34.61
CA LEU A 165 1.72 12.47 -34.95
C LEU A 165 3.09 12.88 -35.47
N LYS A 166 4.16 12.59 -34.72
CA LYS A 166 5.54 12.91 -35.13
C LYS A 166 5.92 12.34 -36.50
N PHE A 167 5.35 11.20 -36.89
CA PHE A 167 5.61 10.50 -38.15
C PHE A 167 4.97 11.18 -39.36
N ILE A 168 3.78 11.79 -39.20
CA ILE A 168 3.02 12.44 -40.29
C ILE A 168 3.00 13.97 -40.22
N ALA A 169 3.47 14.58 -39.12
CA ALA A 169 3.34 16.00 -38.81
C ALA A 169 3.83 16.93 -39.93
N ALA A 170 4.99 16.67 -40.55
CA ALA A 170 5.51 17.48 -41.65
C ALA A 170 4.56 17.51 -42.87
N THR A 171 4.10 16.34 -43.32
CA THR A 171 3.12 16.21 -44.41
C THR A 171 1.80 16.89 -44.04
N MET A 172 1.36 16.71 -42.80
CA MET A 172 0.11 17.30 -42.30
C MET A 172 0.16 18.81 -42.14
N LYS A 173 1.30 19.40 -41.77
CA LYS A 173 1.47 20.85 -41.62
C LYS A 173 1.09 21.56 -42.90
N ASN A 174 1.73 21.19 -44.00
CA ASN A 174 1.49 21.74 -45.33
C ASN A 174 0.01 21.56 -45.73
N ARG A 175 -0.57 20.37 -45.50
CA ARG A 175 -1.98 20.08 -45.80
C ARG A 175 -2.96 20.84 -44.90
N MET A 176 -2.58 21.28 -43.69
CA MET A 176 -3.41 22.11 -42.81
C MET A 176 -3.31 23.60 -43.17
N GLU A 177 -2.13 24.05 -43.60
CA GLU A 177 -1.93 25.38 -44.20
C GLU A 177 -2.81 25.52 -45.47
N ASP A 178 -2.85 24.50 -46.34
CA ASP A 178 -3.79 24.40 -47.48
C ASP A 178 -5.28 24.48 -47.06
N TRP A 179 -5.64 24.14 -45.82
CA TRP A 179 -7.02 24.15 -45.31
C TRP A 179 -7.41 25.49 -44.69
N GLU A 180 -6.48 26.17 -43.99
CA GLU A 180 -6.73 27.55 -43.53
C GLU A 180 -6.86 28.50 -44.73
N ASP A 181 -5.96 28.44 -45.73
CA ASP A 181 -6.07 29.19 -46.99
C ASP A 181 -7.28 28.78 -47.84
N GLY A 182 -7.66 27.50 -47.79
CA GLY A 182 -8.85 26.96 -48.47
C GLY A 182 -10.19 27.33 -47.83
N GLY A 183 -10.21 28.19 -46.82
CA GLY A 183 -11.43 28.66 -46.15
C GLY A 183 -12.11 27.63 -45.22
N LEU A 184 -11.57 26.41 -45.09
CA LEU A 184 -12.02 25.45 -44.07
C LEU A 184 -11.68 25.94 -42.66
N GLY A 185 -10.57 26.70 -42.53
CA GLY A 185 -10.19 27.41 -41.31
C GLY A 185 -10.93 28.73 -41.04
N ALA A 186 -11.98 29.07 -41.81
CA ALA A 186 -12.80 30.27 -41.60
C ALA A 186 -13.68 30.15 -40.34
N ARG A 187 -13.06 30.31 -39.17
CA ARG A 187 -13.72 30.27 -37.85
C ARG A 187 -14.67 31.46 -37.69
N GLY A 188 -15.86 31.23 -37.13
CA GLY A 188 -16.69 32.31 -36.60
C GLY A 188 -16.00 33.03 -35.44
N THR A 189 -16.42 34.26 -35.16
CA THR A 189 -15.85 35.06 -34.07
C THR A 189 -16.14 34.39 -32.72
N LEU A 190 -15.23 34.54 -31.74
CA LEU A 190 -15.43 33.95 -30.39
C LEU A 190 -16.75 34.40 -29.73
N LYS A 191 -17.24 35.58 -30.12
CA LYS A 191 -18.54 36.11 -29.70
C LYS A 191 -19.71 35.25 -30.18
N GLU A 192 -19.64 34.69 -31.38
CA GLU A 192 -20.66 33.78 -31.92
C GLU A 192 -20.60 32.41 -31.24
N VAL A 193 -19.40 31.84 -31.06
CA VAL A 193 -19.19 30.59 -30.29
C VAL A 193 -19.74 30.70 -28.86
N ALA A 194 -19.54 31.84 -28.20
CA ALA A 194 -20.07 32.11 -26.86
C ALA A 194 -21.61 32.14 -26.77
N THR A 195 -22.33 32.26 -27.90
CA THR A 195 -23.80 32.15 -27.91
C THR A 195 -24.31 30.70 -27.91
N CYS A 196 -23.43 29.71 -28.18
CA CYS A 196 -23.78 28.30 -28.39
C CYS A 196 -24.12 27.55 -27.09
N LYS A 197 -25.22 27.97 -26.47
CA LYS A 197 -25.88 27.35 -25.33
C LYS A 197 -26.57 26.06 -25.79
N SER A 198 -25.98 24.91 -25.48
CA SER A 198 -26.57 23.59 -25.66
C SER A 198 -27.71 23.32 -24.67
N GLN A 199 -28.68 22.46 -25.02
CA GLN A 199 -29.66 21.92 -24.07
C GLN A 199 -29.50 20.41 -23.85
N GLY A 200 -28.26 19.94 -23.72
CA GLY A 200 -27.97 18.55 -23.36
C GLY A 200 -28.15 18.27 -21.84
N PRO A 201 -28.28 16.99 -21.44
CA PRO A 201 -28.30 16.61 -20.03
C PRO A 201 -27.01 17.03 -19.33
N ARG A 202 -27.12 17.70 -18.18
CA ARG A 202 -25.96 18.30 -17.45
C ARG A 202 -24.94 17.27 -16.94
N GLY A 203 -25.29 15.98 -16.96
CA GLY A 203 -24.35 14.88 -16.76
C GLY A 203 -23.50 14.62 -18.00
N MET A 204 -22.47 15.45 -18.24
CA MET A 204 -21.41 15.14 -19.20
C MET A 204 -20.85 13.75 -18.86
N SER A 205 -20.97 12.79 -19.78
CA SER A 205 -20.66 11.39 -19.47
C SER A 205 -19.18 11.24 -19.10
N ALA A 206 -18.89 10.36 -18.13
CA ALA A 206 -17.50 10.08 -17.73
C ALA A 206 -16.65 9.52 -18.88
N TRP A 207 -17.28 9.05 -19.97
CA TRP A 207 -16.63 8.65 -21.21
C TRP A 207 -16.06 9.85 -21.99
N ALA A 208 -16.78 10.97 -22.09
CA ALA A 208 -16.33 12.13 -22.89
C ALA A 208 -15.04 12.75 -22.32
N LYS A 209 -14.84 12.66 -21.00
CA LYS A 209 -13.62 13.08 -20.30
C LYS A 209 -12.45 12.08 -20.40
N ASN A 210 -12.69 10.87 -20.90
CA ASN A 210 -11.70 9.77 -20.94
C ASN A 210 -11.44 9.20 -22.35
N HIS A 211 -12.12 9.68 -23.39
CA HIS A 211 -11.82 9.30 -24.76
C HIS A 211 -10.46 9.88 -25.18
N GLY A 212 -9.52 9.05 -25.63
CA GLY A 212 -8.10 9.43 -25.78
C GLY A 212 -7.87 10.71 -26.59
N ILE A 213 -8.62 10.90 -27.67
CA ILE A 213 -8.53 12.10 -28.53
C ILE A 213 -9.22 13.32 -27.91
N ILE A 214 -10.34 13.17 -27.17
CA ILE A 214 -10.98 14.31 -26.50
C ILE A 214 -10.12 14.77 -25.32
N LYS A 215 -9.49 13.82 -24.62
CA LYS A 215 -8.51 14.11 -23.57
C LYS A 215 -7.29 14.88 -24.12
N ALA A 216 -6.83 14.53 -25.31
CA ALA A 216 -5.77 15.27 -26.02
C ALA A 216 -6.18 16.70 -26.45
N LEU A 217 -7.46 17.07 -26.37
CA LEU A 217 -8.01 18.42 -26.63
C LEU A 217 -8.45 19.14 -25.33
N ASN A 218 -8.03 18.61 -24.17
CA ASN A 218 -8.36 19.12 -22.83
C ASN A 218 -7.13 19.31 -21.94
N ASP A 219 -6.16 18.38 -21.98
CA ASP A 219 -5.09 18.26 -20.99
C ASP A 219 -3.82 19.05 -21.36
N ASN A 220 -3.95 20.27 -21.92
CA ASN A 220 -2.89 21.06 -22.60
C ASN A 220 -2.16 20.37 -23.77
N SER A 221 -2.34 19.06 -23.93
CA SER A 221 -2.79 18.38 -25.14
C SER A 221 -2.36 19.00 -26.48
N ALA A 222 -3.34 19.52 -27.22
CA ALA A 222 -3.33 20.90 -27.69
C ALA A 222 -1.97 21.49 -28.10
N GLU A 223 -1.26 22.07 -27.13
CA GLU A 223 0.02 22.77 -27.29
C GLU A 223 1.16 21.82 -27.70
N ASP A 224 1.21 20.59 -27.19
CA ASP A 224 2.15 19.55 -27.66
C ASP A 224 1.88 19.20 -29.13
N ILE A 225 0.61 19.07 -29.52
CA ILE A 225 0.22 18.70 -30.89
C ILE A 225 0.59 19.83 -31.85
N GLN A 226 0.25 21.08 -31.50
CA GLN A 226 0.68 22.27 -32.23
C GLN A 226 2.20 22.40 -32.31
N LYS A 227 2.90 22.12 -31.21
CA LYS A 227 4.37 22.12 -31.14
C LYS A 227 4.97 21.07 -32.05
N ILE A 228 4.50 19.82 -32.02
CA ILE A 228 4.95 18.75 -32.91
C ILE A 228 4.73 19.12 -34.38
N ILE A 229 3.58 19.71 -34.73
CA ILE A 229 3.29 20.15 -36.11
C ILE A 229 4.15 21.36 -36.50
N THR A 230 4.48 22.25 -35.55
CA THR A 230 5.31 23.44 -35.80
C THR A 230 6.80 23.09 -35.95
N GLU A 231 7.31 22.24 -35.07
CA GLU A 231 8.72 21.82 -34.97
C GLU A 231 9.08 20.71 -35.98
N SER A 232 8.12 19.88 -36.41
CA SER A 232 8.36 18.90 -37.48
C SER A 232 8.70 19.62 -38.79
N ASN A 233 9.73 19.10 -39.46
CA ASN A 233 10.33 19.67 -40.66
C ASN A 233 10.51 18.61 -41.74
N ASN A 234 10.94 19.02 -42.93
CA ASN A 234 11.11 18.12 -44.08
C ASN A 234 12.11 16.97 -43.80
N ASP A 235 13.09 17.17 -42.90
CA ASP A 235 14.06 16.16 -42.47
C ASP A 235 13.34 14.90 -41.92
N THR A 236 12.18 15.05 -41.27
CA THR A 236 11.36 13.91 -40.78
C THR A 236 10.93 12.98 -41.93
N ARG A 237 10.71 13.52 -43.14
CA ARG A 237 10.37 12.74 -44.33
C ARG A 237 11.58 12.00 -44.91
N GLU A 238 12.76 12.61 -44.86
CA GLU A 238 14.02 11.96 -45.28
C GLU A 238 14.38 10.80 -44.33
N GLU A 239 14.22 10.97 -43.02
CA GLU A 239 14.40 9.88 -42.05
C GLU A 239 13.38 8.74 -42.29
N LEU A 240 12.18 9.07 -42.78
CA LEU A 240 11.16 8.09 -43.15
C LEU A 240 11.45 7.31 -44.43
N ASP A 241 11.85 7.99 -45.49
CA ASP A 241 12.33 7.37 -46.74
C ASP A 241 13.46 6.35 -46.46
N ASN A 242 14.40 6.71 -45.58
CA ASN A 242 15.45 5.79 -45.12
C ASN A 242 14.89 4.55 -44.39
N ILE A 243 13.86 4.71 -43.54
CA ILE A 243 13.17 3.56 -42.91
C ILE A 243 12.47 2.68 -43.96
N PHE A 244 11.79 3.26 -44.96
CA PHE A 244 11.13 2.48 -46.02
C PHE A 244 12.11 1.74 -46.92
N LYS A 245 13.27 2.33 -47.24
CA LYS A 245 14.38 1.63 -47.90
C LYS A 245 14.91 0.46 -47.06
N GLY A 246 15.01 0.64 -45.74
CA GLY A 246 15.34 -0.44 -44.80
C GLY A 246 14.30 -1.56 -44.76
N ILE A 247 13.01 -1.22 -44.87
CA ILE A 247 11.91 -2.18 -44.96
C ILE A 247 11.99 -3.01 -46.24
N ASP A 248 12.09 -2.34 -47.40
CA ASP A 248 12.03 -3.01 -48.72
C ASP A 248 13.24 -3.92 -48.96
N ALA A 249 14.42 -3.52 -48.46
CA ALA A 249 15.64 -4.33 -48.51
C ALA A 249 15.63 -5.59 -47.61
N THR A 250 14.69 -5.72 -46.67
CA THR A 250 14.75 -6.73 -45.61
C THR A 250 13.72 -7.84 -45.78
N THR A 251 14.19 -9.03 -46.20
CA THR A 251 13.34 -10.23 -46.39
C THR A 251 13.02 -11.01 -45.10
N ASN A 252 13.39 -10.52 -43.91
CA ASN A 252 13.22 -11.23 -42.64
C ASN A 252 12.43 -10.40 -41.61
N ASN A 253 11.18 -10.80 -41.38
CA ASN A 253 10.20 -10.09 -40.57
C ASN A 253 10.63 -9.82 -39.11
N SER A 254 11.33 -10.73 -38.42
CA SER A 254 11.67 -10.51 -37.00
C SER A 254 12.81 -9.51 -36.82
N LYS A 255 13.80 -9.53 -37.73
CA LYS A 255 14.83 -8.49 -37.80
C LYS A 255 14.23 -7.15 -38.21
N LEU A 256 13.30 -7.17 -39.16
CA LEU A 256 12.62 -5.99 -39.67
C LEU A 256 11.87 -5.22 -38.59
N ASN A 257 10.93 -5.85 -37.87
CA ASN A 257 10.16 -5.16 -36.82
C ASN A 257 11.07 -4.66 -35.70
N THR A 258 12.22 -5.29 -35.46
CA THR A 258 13.21 -4.83 -34.46
C THR A 258 13.95 -3.58 -34.93
N ALA A 259 14.43 -3.54 -36.18
CA ALA A 259 15.11 -2.38 -36.75
C ALA A 259 14.17 -1.18 -36.89
N VAL A 260 13.00 -1.35 -37.49
CA VAL A 260 12.02 -0.27 -37.68
C VAL A 260 11.54 0.29 -36.33
N GLN A 261 11.37 -0.56 -35.31
CA GLN A 261 11.03 -0.10 -33.97
C GLN A 261 12.16 0.73 -33.34
N HIS A 262 13.40 0.29 -33.46
CA HIS A 262 14.60 1.01 -32.99
C HIS A 262 14.73 2.38 -33.67
N ASP A 263 14.53 2.45 -34.99
CA ASP A 263 14.72 3.67 -35.75
C ASP A 263 13.60 4.69 -35.49
N ILE A 264 12.35 4.23 -35.34
CA ILE A 264 11.22 5.07 -34.84
C ILE A 264 11.51 5.61 -33.43
N GLU A 265 12.06 4.79 -32.52
CA GLU A 265 12.42 5.24 -31.16
C GLU A 265 13.64 6.19 -31.16
N THR A 266 14.54 6.06 -32.16
CA THR A 266 15.68 6.96 -32.37
C THR A 266 15.25 8.33 -32.91
N ILE A 267 14.34 8.38 -33.89
CA ILE A 267 13.72 9.65 -34.35
C ILE A 267 13.03 10.35 -33.18
N GLY A 268 12.36 9.59 -32.31
CA GLY A 268 11.66 10.12 -31.14
C GLY A 268 12.54 10.78 -30.07
N THR A 269 13.86 10.55 -30.07
CA THR A 269 14.81 10.97 -29.03
C THR A 269 15.91 11.94 -29.49
N LYS A 270 16.03 12.18 -30.79
CA LYS A 270 17.03 13.05 -31.41
C LYS A 270 16.70 14.54 -31.18
N PRO A 271 17.53 15.33 -30.46
CA PRO A 271 17.25 16.75 -30.24
C PRO A 271 17.42 17.55 -31.55
N PRO A 272 16.67 18.65 -31.73
CA PRO A 272 16.75 19.47 -32.94
C PRO A 272 18.16 20.04 -33.13
N LYS A 273 18.65 19.97 -34.38
CA LYS A 273 20.01 20.39 -34.76
C LYS A 273 20.25 21.85 -34.36
N PRO A 274 21.20 22.14 -33.45
CA PRO A 274 21.26 23.44 -32.81
C PRO A 274 21.59 24.56 -33.80
N ARG A 275 20.72 25.58 -33.88
CA ARG A 275 21.11 26.91 -34.35
C ARG A 275 21.94 27.58 -33.26
N ASN A 276 22.95 28.35 -33.66
CA ASN A 276 23.90 28.98 -32.75
C ASN A 276 23.22 30.07 -31.89
N THR A 277 22.85 29.72 -30.66
CA THR A 277 22.41 30.67 -29.62
C THR A 277 23.08 30.37 -28.27
N THR A 278 23.23 31.42 -27.46
CA THR A 278 24.19 31.57 -26.35
C THR A 278 23.96 30.69 -25.10
N ALA A 279 25.02 30.58 -24.29
CA ALA A 279 25.16 29.75 -23.08
C ALA A 279 24.02 29.79 -22.06
N ALA A 280 23.22 30.87 -21.99
CA ALA A 280 22.05 30.95 -21.11
C ALA A 280 21.04 29.80 -21.33
N ALA A 281 20.99 29.20 -22.53
CA ALA A 281 20.20 27.99 -22.79
C ALA A 281 20.77 26.74 -22.08
N THR A 282 22.09 26.65 -21.95
CA THR A 282 22.79 25.55 -21.25
C THR A 282 22.52 25.60 -19.75
N ASP A 283 22.55 26.79 -19.15
CA ASP A 283 22.23 26.98 -17.74
C ASP A 283 20.76 26.62 -17.44
N LEU A 284 19.83 27.01 -18.33
CA LEU A 284 18.40 26.70 -18.19
C LEU A 284 18.12 25.18 -18.29
N VAL A 285 18.78 24.49 -19.23
CA VAL A 285 18.68 23.02 -19.37
C VAL A 285 19.31 22.31 -18.18
N THR A 286 20.44 22.78 -17.68
CA THR A 286 21.10 22.22 -16.49
C THR A 286 20.24 22.40 -15.24
N ALA A 287 19.59 23.55 -15.07
CA ALA A 287 18.64 23.81 -13.99
C ALA A 287 17.39 22.91 -14.09
N ALA A 288 16.84 22.72 -15.29
CA ALA A 288 15.71 21.81 -15.50
C ALA A 288 16.06 20.36 -15.13
N ILE A 289 17.21 19.85 -15.58
CA ILE A 289 17.71 18.51 -15.25
C ILE A 289 17.96 18.36 -13.73
N ALA A 290 18.42 19.41 -13.05
CA ALA A 290 18.58 19.40 -11.59
C ALA A 290 17.23 19.37 -10.83
N CYS A 291 16.24 20.16 -11.26
CA CYS A 291 14.88 20.14 -10.71
C CYS A 291 14.15 18.81 -10.98
N ASP A 292 14.47 18.12 -12.07
CA ASP A 292 13.97 16.77 -12.33
C ASP A 292 14.56 15.74 -11.36
N ARG A 293 15.81 15.95 -10.92
CA ARG A 293 16.51 15.04 -10.01
C ARG A 293 16.07 15.13 -8.55
N ASP A 294 15.93 16.32 -7.96
CA ASP A 294 15.40 16.47 -6.58
C ASP A 294 14.00 15.87 -6.47
N MET A 295 13.12 16.17 -7.45
CA MET A 295 11.78 15.59 -7.51
C MET A 295 11.82 14.06 -7.69
N TRP A 296 12.73 13.53 -8.50
CA TRP A 296 12.88 12.08 -8.65
C TRP A 296 13.33 11.39 -7.36
N ASP A 297 14.36 11.91 -6.68
CA ASP A 297 14.83 11.34 -5.41
C ASP A 297 13.74 11.43 -4.32
N LYS A 298 12.93 12.51 -4.28
CA LYS A 298 11.73 12.61 -3.44
C LYS A 298 10.68 11.53 -3.74
N ILE A 299 10.30 11.35 -5.01
CA ILE A 299 9.30 10.34 -5.42
C ILE A 299 9.79 8.93 -5.10
N LYS A 300 11.06 8.64 -5.38
CA LYS A 300 11.76 7.39 -5.07
C LYS A 300 11.79 7.10 -3.56
N THR A 301 12.04 8.11 -2.72
CA THR A 301 11.92 7.99 -1.26
C THR A 301 10.50 7.58 -0.85
N VAL A 302 9.46 8.27 -1.34
CA VAL A 302 8.05 7.94 -1.01
C VAL A 302 7.66 6.55 -1.53
N LEU A 303 8.10 6.17 -2.73
CA LEU A 303 7.88 4.82 -3.29
C LEU A 303 8.56 3.74 -2.43
N TYR A 304 9.80 3.94 -1.98
CA TYR A 304 10.47 2.97 -1.10
C TYR A 304 9.80 2.86 0.28
N SER A 305 9.30 3.96 0.85
CA SER A 305 8.50 3.90 2.09
C SER A 305 7.15 3.18 1.88
N PHE A 306 6.50 3.35 0.73
CA PHE A 306 5.30 2.59 0.38
C PHE A 306 5.60 1.10 0.19
N ILE A 307 6.71 0.78 -0.48
CA ILE A 307 7.20 -0.59 -0.68
C ILE A 307 7.43 -1.28 0.67
N ASP A 308 8.15 -0.65 1.61
CA ASP A 308 8.41 -1.19 2.95
C ASP A 308 7.12 -1.39 3.77
N HIS A 309 6.20 -0.43 3.71
CA HIS A 309 4.86 -0.55 4.33
C HIS A 309 4.05 -1.72 3.75
N MET A 310 4.09 -1.92 2.42
CA MET A 310 3.37 -2.99 1.74
C MET A 310 4.08 -4.36 1.83
N GLU A 311 5.40 -4.42 2.03
CA GLU A 311 6.12 -5.66 2.36
C GLU A 311 5.64 -6.22 3.71
N ARG A 312 5.35 -5.33 4.68
CA ARG A 312 4.82 -5.67 6.01
C ARG A 312 3.30 -5.90 6.06
N ILE A 313 2.57 -5.77 4.96
CA ILE A 313 1.08 -5.89 4.97
C ILE A 313 0.59 -7.25 5.48
N GLU A 314 1.36 -8.33 5.34
CA GLU A 314 0.98 -9.67 5.83
C GLU A 314 0.76 -9.72 7.35
N GLU A 315 1.52 -8.93 8.11
CA GLU A 315 1.44 -8.84 9.57
C GLU A 315 0.23 -8.01 10.04
N HIS A 316 -0.28 -7.13 9.18
CA HIS A 316 -1.30 -6.14 9.53
C HIS A 316 -2.61 -6.24 8.72
N VAL A 317 -2.70 -7.07 7.68
CA VAL A 317 -3.90 -7.26 6.85
C VAL A 317 -5.12 -7.73 7.66
N GLN A 318 -4.89 -8.32 8.83
CA GLN A 318 -5.94 -8.66 9.80
C GLN A 318 -6.58 -7.38 10.36
N LEU A 319 -5.76 -6.47 10.89
CA LEU A 319 -6.17 -5.15 11.38
C LEU A 319 -6.83 -4.31 10.26
N TYR A 320 -6.17 -4.24 9.09
CA TYR A 320 -6.64 -3.44 7.95
C TYR A 320 -7.88 -4.04 7.25
N GLY A 321 -8.14 -5.33 7.46
CA GLY A 321 -9.24 -6.07 6.86
C GLY A 321 -10.53 -6.06 7.68
N ALA A 322 -10.50 -5.75 8.98
CA ALA A 322 -11.63 -5.88 9.91
C ALA A 322 -12.93 -5.27 9.35
N ASN A 323 -12.90 -3.97 9.06
CA ASN A 323 -14.02 -3.23 8.47
C ASN A 323 -14.45 -3.73 7.07
N CYS A 324 -13.60 -4.45 6.33
CA CYS A 324 -13.98 -5.04 5.03
C CYS A 324 -14.91 -6.26 5.18
N PHE A 325 -15.09 -6.82 6.38
CA PHE A 325 -15.92 -8.01 6.63
C PHE A 325 -17.38 -7.72 6.98
N ASN A 326 -17.71 -6.44 7.21
CA ASN A 326 -19.04 -5.93 7.51
C ASN A 326 -20.07 -6.45 6.50
N ALA A 327 -21.16 -7.08 6.96
CA ALA A 327 -22.13 -7.72 6.08
C ALA A 327 -22.80 -6.74 5.08
N GLY A 328 -23.01 -5.48 5.49
CA GLY A 328 -23.50 -4.40 4.64
C GLY A 328 -22.39 -3.41 4.27
N TRP A 329 -22.24 -3.14 2.97
CA TRP A 329 -21.35 -2.09 2.44
C TRP A 329 -22.15 -0.88 1.95
N GLU A 330 -22.51 -0.01 2.90
CA GLU A 330 -23.08 1.31 2.63
C GLU A 330 -22.04 2.26 2.00
N PRO A 331 -22.47 3.34 1.31
CA PRO A 331 -23.84 3.71 0.97
C PRO A 331 -24.30 3.11 -0.37
N TYR A 332 -23.52 2.18 -0.95
CA TYR A 332 -23.63 1.80 -2.36
C TYR A 332 -24.89 1.01 -2.75
N GLN A 333 -25.71 0.58 -1.79
CA GLN A 333 -27.04 0.01 -2.04
C GLN A 333 -28.01 0.38 -0.91
N GLY A 334 -29.21 0.87 -1.25
CA GLY A 334 -30.35 0.99 -0.34
C GLY A 334 -31.00 -0.37 0.01
N SER A 335 -30.19 -1.41 0.08
CA SER A 335 -30.56 -2.79 0.39
C SER A 335 -29.34 -3.48 1.00
N HIS A 336 -29.41 -3.83 2.29
CA HIS A 336 -28.26 -4.34 3.05
C HIS A 336 -27.70 -5.69 2.56
N ASN A 337 -28.41 -6.37 1.65
CA ASN A 337 -28.08 -7.71 1.12
C ASN A 337 -27.07 -7.69 -0.04
N ALA A 338 -26.12 -6.75 -0.01
CA ALA A 338 -25.13 -6.54 -1.06
C ALA A 338 -24.04 -7.63 -1.03
N GLY A 339 -24.32 -8.79 -1.63
CA GLY A 339 -23.40 -9.93 -1.69
C GLY A 339 -21.98 -9.55 -2.16
N GLN A 340 -21.06 -9.41 -1.21
CA GLN A 340 -19.64 -9.22 -1.47
C GLN A 340 -19.05 -10.51 -2.01
N SER A 341 -18.13 -10.45 -2.97
CA SER A 341 -17.32 -11.61 -3.35
C SER A 341 -16.04 -11.69 -2.53
N VAL A 342 -15.41 -12.86 -2.48
CA VAL A 342 -14.06 -13.04 -1.90
C VAL A 342 -13.08 -11.99 -2.43
N ALA A 343 -13.08 -11.74 -3.75
CA ALA A 343 -12.24 -10.73 -4.37
C ALA A 343 -12.57 -9.28 -3.95
N ASN A 344 -13.82 -8.96 -3.63
CA ASN A 344 -14.17 -7.63 -3.12
C ASN A 344 -13.50 -7.41 -1.76
N VAL A 345 -13.60 -8.38 -0.85
CA VAL A 345 -13.04 -8.27 0.51
C VAL A 345 -11.51 -8.22 0.46
N ILE A 346 -10.86 -9.03 -0.38
CA ILE A 346 -9.41 -9.00 -0.59
C ILE A 346 -8.97 -7.63 -1.16
N ARG A 347 -9.61 -7.15 -2.23
CA ARG A 347 -9.32 -5.82 -2.80
C ARG A 347 -9.54 -4.69 -1.77
N CYS A 348 -10.54 -4.82 -0.90
CA CYS A 348 -10.78 -3.89 0.19
C CYS A 348 -9.62 -3.91 1.20
N ALA A 349 -9.25 -5.06 1.77
CA ALA A 349 -8.22 -5.13 2.81
C ALA A 349 -6.84 -4.65 2.32
N ILE A 350 -6.46 -5.02 1.08
CA ILE A 350 -5.21 -4.55 0.47
C ILE A 350 -5.25 -3.03 0.24
N MET A 351 -6.38 -2.49 -0.24
CA MET A 351 -6.54 -1.05 -0.46
C MET A 351 -6.62 -0.25 0.85
N THR A 352 -7.26 -0.77 1.91
CA THR A 352 -7.23 -0.17 3.26
C THR A 352 -5.80 -0.09 3.78
N GLY A 353 -5.02 -1.17 3.64
CA GLY A 353 -3.60 -1.16 3.98
C GLY A 353 -2.80 -0.13 3.20
N ALA A 354 -3.03 0.00 1.88
CA ALA A 354 -2.40 1.02 1.06
C ALA A 354 -2.85 2.45 1.45
N LEU A 355 -4.12 2.67 1.80
CA LEU A 355 -4.62 3.96 2.28
C LEU A 355 -4.05 4.33 3.66
N LEU A 356 -3.77 3.35 4.51
CA LEU A 356 -3.14 3.57 5.81
C LEU A 356 -1.69 4.06 5.72
N PHE A 357 -0.99 3.86 4.59
CA PHE A 357 0.28 4.55 4.32
C PHE A 357 0.14 6.08 4.28
N MET A 358 -1.05 6.57 3.91
CA MET A 358 -1.39 8.00 3.94
C MET A 358 -2.05 8.45 5.24
N ALA A 359 -2.61 7.52 6.02
CA ALA A 359 -3.02 7.78 7.40
C ALA A 359 -1.83 8.03 8.32
N ASN A 360 -0.76 7.25 8.12
CA ASN A 360 0.34 7.20 9.06
C ASN A 360 1.12 8.53 9.07
N GLY A 361 0.89 9.32 10.12
CA GLY A 361 1.44 10.66 10.33
C GLY A 361 2.94 10.72 10.56
N ASN A 362 3.61 9.55 10.56
CA ASN A 362 5.04 9.40 10.44
C ASN A 362 5.52 9.99 9.10
N HIS A 363 5.87 11.28 9.18
CA HIS A 363 6.55 12.07 8.16
C HIS A 363 7.80 11.33 7.71
N ILE A 364 7.96 11.16 6.39
CA ILE A 364 9.16 10.58 5.78
C ILE A 364 10.26 11.65 5.87
N GLY A 365 10.90 11.68 7.04
CA GLY A 365 11.66 12.83 7.53
C GLY A 365 12.92 13.18 6.72
N PRO A 366 13.69 14.20 7.17
CA PRO A 366 14.72 14.90 6.40
C PRO A 366 16.01 14.11 6.10
N ARG A 367 15.96 12.78 5.99
CA ARG A 367 17.09 11.88 5.69
C ARG A 367 17.34 11.66 4.19
N ILE A 368 16.96 12.60 3.32
CA ILE A 368 17.46 12.64 1.94
C ILE A 368 18.89 13.17 1.98
N ASN A 369 19.88 12.36 1.60
CA ASN A 369 21.31 12.68 1.74
C ASN A 369 21.73 13.92 0.92
N GLY A 370 21.63 15.10 1.53
CA GLY A 370 21.93 16.39 0.90
C GLY A 370 20.82 16.97 0.02
N GLY A 371 19.63 16.34 -0.02
CA GLY A 371 18.47 16.83 -0.77
C GLY A 371 17.59 17.78 0.05
N THR A 372 16.72 18.53 -0.63
CA THR A 372 15.75 19.39 0.05
C THR A 372 14.72 18.52 0.77
N ALA A 373 14.53 18.76 2.08
CA ALA A 373 13.55 18.02 2.87
C ALA A 373 12.13 18.19 2.28
N LEU A 374 11.41 17.08 2.19
CA LEU A 374 10.05 17.05 1.65
C LEU A 374 9.11 17.80 2.60
N SER A 375 8.33 18.75 2.10
CA SER A 375 7.27 19.38 2.91
C SER A 375 6.13 18.39 3.17
N LYS A 376 5.32 18.64 4.21
CA LYS A 376 4.15 17.79 4.53
C LYS A 376 3.13 17.74 3.39
N ASP A 377 3.00 18.83 2.62
CA ASP A 377 2.10 18.91 1.48
C ASP A 377 2.67 18.15 0.27
N GLU A 378 3.95 18.33 -0.09
CA GLU A 378 4.60 17.50 -1.12
C GLU A 378 4.54 16.00 -0.76
N GLU A 379 4.80 15.62 0.49
CA GLU A 379 4.71 14.22 0.92
C GLU A 379 3.28 13.70 0.81
N SER A 380 2.30 14.48 1.24
CA SER A 380 0.88 14.12 1.15
C SER A 380 0.43 13.91 -0.30
N GLU A 381 0.87 14.79 -1.22
CA GLU A 381 0.56 14.67 -2.64
C GLU A 381 1.32 13.49 -3.28
N LEU A 382 2.59 13.26 -2.95
CA LEU A 382 3.33 12.11 -3.46
C LEU A 382 2.82 10.76 -2.92
N LYS A 383 2.48 10.65 -1.62
CA LYS A 383 1.84 9.45 -1.07
C LYS A 383 0.50 9.18 -1.77
N CYS A 384 -0.29 10.23 -2.04
CA CYS A 384 -1.52 10.15 -2.80
C CYS A 384 -1.30 9.65 -4.24
N MET A 385 -0.27 10.16 -4.92
CA MET A 385 0.10 9.74 -6.27
C MET A 385 0.44 8.25 -6.34
N VAL A 386 1.24 7.75 -5.39
CA VAL A 386 1.59 6.32 -5.30
C VAL A 386 0.35 5.45 -5.06
N ILE A 387 -0.53 5.83 -4.12
CA ILE A 387 -1.76 5.07 -3.81
C ILE A 387 -2.72 5.04 -5.00
N ASN A 388 -2.87 6.13 -5.75
CA ASN A 388 -3.70 6.15 -6.96
C ASN A 388 -3.14 5.22 -8.06
N VAL A 389 -1.82 5.15 -8.25
CA VAL A 389 -1.21 4.22 -9.22
C VAL A 389 -1.38 2.77 -8.76
N PHE A 390 -1.19 2.49 -7.46
CA PHE A 390 -1.42 1.16 -6.89
C PHE A 390 -2.89 0.73 -7.00
N GLU A 391 -3.85 1.64 -6.86
CA GLU A 391 -5.27 1.35 -7.06
C GLU A 391 -5.60 0.93 -8.50
N GLU A 392 -4.95 1.51 -9.52
CA GLU A 392 -5.08 1.02 -10.90
C GLU A 392 -4.48 -0.40 -11.06
N LEU A 393 -3.36 -0.71 -10.40
CA LEU A 393 -2.79 -2.07 -10.39
C LEU A 393 -3.73 -3.09 -9.72
N LEU A 394 -4.42 -2.71 -8.64
CA LEU A 394 -5.43 -3.58 -8.00
C LEU A 394 -6.66 -3.84 -8.87
N LYS A 395 -7.01 -2.95 -9.80
CA LYS A 395 -8.11 -3.18 -10.75
C LYS A 395 -7.78 -4.30 -11.73
N GLU A 396 -6.52 -4.38 -12.16
CA GLU A 396 -5.98 -5.37 -13.11
C GLU A 396 -5.89 -6.80 -12.56
N MET A 397 -6.12 -7.02 -11.25
CA MET A 397 -6.18 -8.38 -10.69
C MET A 397 -7.27 -9.24 -11.36
N GLU A 398 -6.94 -10.45 -11.79
CA GLU A 398 -7.92 -11.40 -12.36
C GLU A 398 -8.97 -11.78 -11.31
N CYS A 399 -8.53 -11.90 -10.06
CA CYS A 399 -9.37 -11.96 -8.87
C CYS A 399 -10.28 -10.72 -8.77
N GLY A 400 -11.55 -10.88 -9.19
CA GLY A 400 -12.56 -9.82 -9.15
C GLY A 400 -12.48 -8.79 -10.28
N LYS A 401 -11.89 -9.13 -11.43
CA LYS A 401 -11.60 -8.28 -12.62
C LYS A 401 -12.66 -7.27 -13.09
N ARG A 402 -13.94 -7.41 -12.70
CA ARG A 402 -15.05 -6.50 -13.05
C ARG A 402 -15.55 -5.63 -11.88
N SER A 403 -14.99 -5.76 -10.68
CA SER A 403 -15.50 -5.12 -9.47
C SER A 403 -14.48 -4.17 -8.83
N THR A 404 -14.79 -2.88 -8.88
CA THR A 404 -14.10 -1.85 -8.09
C THR A 404 -14.67 -1.73 -6.67
N ARG A 405 -15.71 -2.49 -6.30
CA ARG A 405 -16.46 -2.30 -5.03
C ARG A 405 -15.55 -2.33 -3.80
N GLY A 406 -14.55 -3.22 -3.75
CA GLY A 406 -13.61 -3.31 -2.63
C GLY A 406 -12.77 -2.05 -2.46
N LEU A 407 -12.28 -1.50 -3.57
CA LEU A 407 -11.46 -0.27 -3.59
C LEU A 407 -12.29 0.95 -3.16
N MET A 408 -13.51 1.06 -3.70
CA MET A 408 -14.46 2.13 -3.38
C MET A 408 -14.95 2.07 -1.93
N TYR A 409 -15.09 0.87 -1.35
CA TYR A 409 -15.48 0.69 0.05
C TYR A 409 -14.31 0.93 1.01
N ALA A 410 -13.07 0.51 0.68
CA ALA A 410 -11.88 0.86 1.44
C ALA A 410 -11.71 2.40 1.54
N ARG A 411 -11.85 3.12 0.40
CA ARG A 411 -11.85 4.59 0.39
C ARG A 411 -12.99 5.20 1.20
N TYR A 412 -14.21 4.65 1.11
CA TYR A 412 -15.35 5.11 1.91
C TYR A 412 -15.07 4.98 3.42
N THR A 413 -14.60 3.82 3.86
CA THR A 413 -14.31 3.55 5.28
C THR A 413 -13.16 4.43 5.78
N MET A 414 -12.07 4.56 5.03
CA MET A 414 -10.96 5.43 5.40
C MET A 414 -11.38 6.91 5.46
N LYS A 415 -12.31 7.36 4.60
CA LYS A 415 -12.91 8.70 4.71
C LYS A 415 -13.88 8.83 5.89
N LYS A 416 -14.50 7.73 6.35
CA LYS A 416 -15.33 7.70 7.56
C LYS A 416 -14.53 7.67 8.86
N MET A 417 -13.26 7.26 8.81
CA MET A 417 -12.31 7.38 9.93
C MET A 417 -11.78 8.82 10.10
N GLU A 418 -12.55 9.85 9.75
CA GLU A 418 -12.07 11.25 9.68
C GLU A 418 -11.48 11.77 11.00
N ASP A 419 -12.13 11.48 12.12
CA ASP A 419 -11.67 11.94 13.44
C ASP A 419 -10.48 11.10 13.98
N LEU A 420 -10.19 9.91 13.41
CA LEU A 420 -8.97 9.13 13.68
C LEU A 420 -7.80 9.55 12.78
N LEU A 421 -8.06 9.88 11.51
CA LEU A 421 -7.03 10.30 10.55
C LEU A 421 -6.65 11.78 10.68
N GLY A 422 -7.53 12.57 11.30
CA GLY A 422 -7.45 14.03 11.34
C GLY A 422 -8.03 14.69 10.09
N LYS A 423 -8.57 15.89 10.28
CA LYS A 423 -9.28 16.67 9.23
C LYS A 423 -8.36 17.27 8.17
N GLU A 424 -7.06 17.29 8.47
CA GLU A 424 -6.01 17.68 7.52
C GLU A 424 -5.50 16.50 6.67
N ASN A 425 -5.93 15.26 6.93
CA ASN A 425 -5.51 14.12 6.11
C ASN A 425 -6.02 14.25 4.66
N PRO A 426 -5.22 13.91 3.63
CA PRO A 426 -5.65 14.07 2.25
C PRO A 426 -6.89 13.27 1.85
N LEU A 427 -7.22 12.17 2.56
CA LEU A 427 -8.45 11.39 2.33
C LEU A 427 -9.70 12.10 2.86
N THR A 428 -9.59 12.71 4.03
CA THR A 428 -10.71 13.32 4.76
C THR A 428 -11.04 14.68 4.14
N LYS A 429 -10.02 15.53 4.02
CA LYS A 429 -9.97 16.80 3.28
C LYS A 429 -10.35 16.67 1.81
N GLY A 430 -10.35 15.46 1.25
CA GLY A 430 -10.80 15.16 -0.11
C GLY A 430 -9.85 15.64 -1.21
N THR A 431 -8.60 16.00 -0.87
CA THR A 431 -7.54 16.35 -1.82
C THR A 431 -6.95 15.12 -2.51
N CYS A 432 -7.12 13.93 -1.92
CA CYS A 432 -6.74 12.64 -2.49
C CYS A 432 -7.96 11.72 -2.78
N ASP A 433 -8.98 12.26 -3.44
CA ASP A 433 -10.18 11.49 -3.79
C ASP A 433 -9.98 10.58 -5.02
N TYR A 434 -10.86 9.59 -5.19
CA TYR A 434 -10.82 8.62 -6.28
C TYR A 434 -10.85 9.32 -7.65
N GLY A 435 -9.78 9.14 -8.43
CA GLY A 435 -9.71 9.63 -9.81
C GLY A 435 -9.49 11.14 -9.97
N GLN A 436 -9.61 11.98 -8.92
CA GLN A 436 -9.28 13.42 -8.95
C GLN A 436 -7.85 13.69 -9.45
N TYR A 437 -6.94 12.73 -9.23
CA TYR A 437 -5.57 12.80 -9.74
C TYR A 437 -5.51 13.02 -11.26
N ASN A 438 -6.44 12.43 -12.03
CA ASN A 438 -6.51 12.61 -13.48
C ASN A 438 -6.96 14.02 -13.92
N THR A 439 -7.36 14.91 -13.00
CA THR A 439 -7.91 16.24 -13.33
C THR A 439 -7.19 17.42 -12.65
N LYS A 440 -6.60 17.24 -11.46
CA LYS A 440 -5.94 18.35 -10.73
C LYS A 440 -4.47 18.55 -11.15
N TYR A 441 -3.72 17.46 -11.35
CA TYR A 441 -2.25 17.50 -11.56
C TYR A 441 -1.83 17.38 -13.02
N ALA A 442 -2.72 17.69 -13.98
CA ALA A 442 -2.41 17.62 -15.42
C ALA A 442 -1.17 18.46 -15.80
N LYS A 443 -0.97 19.62 -15.13
CA LYS A 443 0.20 20.50 -15.34
C LYS A 443 1.55 19.91 -14.90
N GLU A 444 1.54 18.86 -14.08
CA GLU A 444 2.74 18.11 -13.66
C GLU A 444 2.78 16.71 -14.31
N GLY A 445 1.80 16.43 -15.17
CA GLY A 445 1.44 15.08 -15.62
C GLY A 445 2.56 14.32 -16.30
N PHE A 446 3.57 14.99 -16.87
CA PHE A 446 4.72 14.35 -17.51
C PHE A 446 5.42 13.36 -16.57
N LYS A 447 5.86 13.79 -15.38
CA LYS A 447 6.68 12.97 -14.47
C LYS A 447 5.93 11.75 -13.94
N LEU A 448 4.66 11.89 -13.59
CA LEU A 448 3.87 10.74 -13.15
C LEU A 448 3.28 9.92 -14.30
N SER A 449 3.16 10.46 -15.52
CA SER A 449 2.85 9.64 -16.70
C SER A 449 3.98 8.64 -16.97
N VAL A 450 5.25 9.03 -16.76
CA VAL A 450 6.39 8.11 -16.83
C VAL A 450 6.27 6.99 -15.79
N ILE A 451 5.98 7.30 -14.51
CA ILE A 451 5.81 6.27 -13.48
C ILE A 451 4.60 5.38 -13.76
N ARG A 452 3.45 5.97 -14.11
CA ARG A 452 2.23 5.22 -14.45
C ARG A 452 2.44 4.33 -15.68
N SER A 453 3.13 4.81 -16.71
CA SER A 453 3.44 4.04 -17.92
C SER A 453 4.55 3.02 -17.69
N GLY A 454 5.49 3.27 -16.78
CA GLY A 454 6.46 2.28 -16.32
C GLY A 454 5.76 1.13 -15.59
N LEU A 455 4.95 1.43 -14.58
CA LEU A 455 4.36 0.39 -13.73
C LEU A 455 3.15 -0.31 -14.35
N ILE A 456 2.27 0.40 -15.08
CA ILE A 456 1.11 -0.21 -15.77
C ILE A 456 1.49 -0.70 -17.17
N GLY A 457 2.54 -0.15 -17.80
CA GLY A 457 3.06 -0.63 -19.08
C GLY A 457 4.06 -1.78 -18.96
N ASN A 458 4.66 -2.01 -17.78
CA ASN A 458 5.47 -3.20 -17.53
C ASN A 458 4.57 -4.45 -17.51
N THR A 459 4.72 -5.25 -18.56
CA THR A 459 3.95 -6.48 -18.76
C THR A 459 4.18 -7.53 -17.68
N HIS A 460 5.34 -7.53 -17.01
CA HIS A 460 5.61 -8.45 -15.90
C HIS A 460 4.79 -8.05 -14.66
N VAL A 461 4.77 -6.77 -14.29
CA VAL A 461 3.94 -6.25 -13.18
C VAL A 461 2.47 -6.57 -13.40
N ILE A 462 1.94 -6.26 -14.59
CA ILE A 462 0.53 -6.54 -14.91
C ILE A 462 0.25 -8.05 -14.99
N GLN A 463 1.15 -8.85 -15.54
CA GLN A 463 0.96 -10.30 -15.57
C GLN A 463 1.04 -10.92 -14.16
N ARG A 464 1.88 -10.37 -13.27
CA ARG A 464 2.01 -10.78 -11.87
C ARG A 464 0.79 -10.38 -11.05
N MET A 465 0.11 -9.27 -11.36
CA MET A 465 -1.23 -8.94 -10.80
C MET A 465 -2.35 -9.83 -11.35
N ARG A 466 -2.27 -10.28 -12.60
CA ARG A 466 -3.30 -11.13 -13.26
C ARG A 466 -3.20 -12.62 -12.94
N THR A 467 -2.00 -13.14 -12.71
CA THR A 467 -1.74 -14.56 -12.40
C THR A 467 -2.41 -15.11 -11.11
N PRO A 468 -2.65 -14.36 -10.02
CA PRO A 468 -3.15 -14.90 -8.75
C PRO A 468 -4.68 -14.83 -8.63
N GLY A 469 -5.24 -15.75 -7.85
CA GLY A 469 -6.68 -15.86 -7.66
C GLY A 469 -7.37 -16.72 -8.71
N ASN A 470 -7.63 -17.97 -8.35
CA ASN A 470 -8.60 -18.85 -8.98
C ASN A 470 -9.95 -18.12 -9.13
N PRO A 471 -10.42 -17.86 -10.36
CA PRO A 471 -11.67 -17.14 -10.58
C PRO A 471 -12.89 -17.82 -9.93
N ALA A 472 -12.85 -19.15 -9.73
CA ALA A 472 -13.91 -19.90 -9.07
C ALA A 472 -13.89 -19.79 -7.53
N VAL A 473 -12.87 -19.18 -6.92
CA VAL A 473 -12.87 -18.78 -5.50
C VAL A 473 -13.14 -17.28 -5.39
N CYS A 474 -12.38 -16.47 -6.13
CA CYS A 474 -12.48 -15.01 -6.16
C CYS A 474 -13.90 -14.46 -6.42
N ASN A 475 -14.71 -15.16 -7.23
CA ASN A 475 -16.08 -14.74 -7.54
C ASN A 475 -17.16 -15.32 -6.59
N LYS A 476 -16.82 -16.21 -5.65
CA LYS A 476 -17.80 -16.72 -4.68
C LYS A 476 -18.29 -15.61 -3.74
N PRO A 477 -19.56 -15.64 -3.30
CA PRO A 477 -20.03 -14.82 -2.19
C PRO A 477 -19.16 -15.04 -0.95
N TRP A 478 -18.74 -13.96 -0.29
CA TRP A 478 -17.90 -13.99 0.90
C TRP A 478 -18.56 -14.81 2.03
N ALA A 479 -19.88 -14.68 2.20
CA ALA A 479 -20.64 -15.51 3.14
C ALA A 479 -20.58 -17.02 2.82
N GLU A 480 -20.62 -17.41 1.54
CA GLU A 480 -20.49 -18.83 1.12
C GLU A 480 -19.06 -19.34 1.35
N TYR A 481 -18.05 -18.49 1.14
CA TYR A 481 -16.65 -18.85 1.40
C TYR A 481 -16.37 -18.97 2.90
N ARG A 482 -16.82 -17.99 3.71
CA ARG A 482 -16.78 -18.00 5.19
C ARG A 482 -17.42 -19.28 5.75
N ALA A 483 -18.66 -19.58 5.36
CA ALA A 483 -19.44 -20.71 5.86
C ALA A 483 -18.81 -22.10 5.62
N LYS A 484 -17.90 -22.26 4.65
CA LYS A 484 -17.17 -23.53 4.45
C LYS A 484 -16.19 -23.84 5.57
N TRP A 485 -15.71 -22.81 6.25
CA TRP A 485 -14.72 -22.94 7.32
C TRP A 485 -15.37 -23.02 8.71
N THR A 486 -16.56 -22.44 8.92
CA THR A 486 -17.26 -22.31 10.22
C THR A 486 -17.82 -23.64 10.79
N LYS A 487 -16.97 -24.67 10.95
CA LYS A 487 -17.35 -25.96 11.55
C LYS A 487 -17.22 -25.95 13.08
N GLY A 488 -18.00 -25.09 13.73
CA GLY A 488 -18.10 -24.99 15.18
C GLY A 488 -19.04 -23.87 15.60
N ASN A 489 -19.52 -23.88 16.84
CA ASN A 489 -20.49 -22.90 17.37
C ASN A 489 -19.89 -21.50 17.65
N ASP A 490 -18.67 -21.23 17.20
CA ASP A 490 -17.92 -19.99 17.43
C ASP A 490 -18.13 -19.02 16.24
N GLU A 491 -19.40 -18.68 15.92
CA GLU A 491 -19.76 -17.98 14.67
C GLU A 491 -19.57 -16.45 14.69
N ASP A 492 -19.47 -15.83 15.87
CA ASP A 492 -19.57 -14.36 16.09
C ASP A 492 -18.22 -13.63 16.30
N ASP A 493 -17.07 -14.27 16.03
CA ASP A 493 -15.72 -13.70 16.31
C ASP A 493 -15.09 -13.03 15.07
N ASP A 494 -14.76 -11.73 15.15
CA ASP A 494 -14.12 -11.01 14.03
C ASP A 494 -12.68 -11.46 13.72
N THR A 495 -11.97 -12.05 14.67
CA THR A 495 -10.67 -12.70 14.39
C THR A 495 -10.82 -13.90 13.46
N TRP A 496 -12.02 -14.50 13.38
CA TRP A 496 -12.32 -15.55 12.42
C TRP A 496 -12.30 -15.02 10.99
N ASN A 497 -12.92 -13.86 10.77
CA ASN A 497 -12.98 -13.21 9.46
C ASN A 497 -11.59 -12.88 8.92
N GLN A 498 -10.73 -12.36 9.80
CA GLN A 498 -9.32 -12.07 9.53
C GLN A 498 -8.54 -13.33 9.13
N ARG A 499 -8.72 -14.43 9.87
CA ARG A 499 -8.06 -15.73 9.59
C ARG A 499 -8.53 -16.35 8.27
N VAL A 500 -9.83 -16.30 7.97
CA VAL A 500 -10.40 -16.76 6.68
C VAL A 500 -9.88 -15.92 5.51
N LEU A 501 -9.72 -14.60 5.69
CA LEU A 501 -9.17 -13.72 4.65
C LEU A 501 -7.69 -14.00 4.38
N LEU A 502 -6.86 -14.03 5.43
CA LEU A 502 -5.42 -14.29 5.32
C LEU A 502 -5.19 -15.65 4.63
N LYS A 503 -6.01 -16.65 4.98
CA LYS A 503 -6.01 -17.95 4.33
C LYS A 503 -6.36 -17.87 2.84
N ALA A 504 -7.46 -17.20 2.48
CA ALA A 504 -7.83 -16.99 1.08
C ALA A 504 -6.71 -16.31 0.29
N MET A 505 -6.07 -15.28 0.86
CA MET A 505 -5.00 -14.54 0.20
C MET A 505 -3.72 -15.37 0.01
N LYS A 506 -3.43 -16.35 0.89
CA LYS A 506 -2.30 -17.29 0.76
C LYS A 506 -2.61 -18.46 -0.17
N GLU A 507 -3.78 -19.09 -0.05
CA GLU A 507 -4.22 -20.16 -0.96
C GLU A 507 -4.23 -19.69 -2.42
N GLU A 508 -4.61 -18.42 -2.65
CA GLU A 508 -4.67 -17.79 -3.97
C GLU A 508 -3.37 -17.06 -4.40
N LYS A 509 -2.31 -17.13 -3.59
CA LYS A 509 -0.97 -16.53 -3.82
C LYS A 509 -0.96 -15.01 -4.03
N ILE A 510 -1.93 -14.31 -3.44
CA ILE A 510 -2.15 -12.88 -3.66
C ILE A 510 -1.13 -12.04 -2.86
N ILE A 511 -0.69 -12.50 -1.69
CA ILE A 511 0.34 -11.80 -0.89
C ILE A 511 1.69 -11.85 -1.61
N GLU A 512 2.05 -13.03 -2.10
CA GLU A 512 3.27 -13.31 -2.84
C GLU A 512 3.32 -12.52 -4.15
N ALA A 513 2.17 -12.35 -4.81
CA ALA A 513 2.05 -11.53 -6.01
C ALA A 513 2.14 -10.03 -5.72
N VAL A 514 1.46 -9.52 -4.68
CA VAL A 514 1.58 -8.11 -4.26
C VAL A 514 3.02 -7.81 -3.84
N LYS A 515 3.63 -8.64 -2.97
CA LYS A 515 5.06 -8.53 -2.60
C LYS A 515 5.96 -8.60 -3.84
N GLY A 516 5.67 -9.50 -4.77
CA GLY A 516 6.43 -9.64 -6.01
C GLY A 516 6.30 -8.45 -6.96
N VAL A 517 5.13 -7.79 -7.04
CA VAL A 517 4.94 -6.54 -7.80
C VAL A 517 5.62 -5.37 -7.10
N VAL A 518 5.54 -5.32 -5.78
CA VAL A 518 6.25 -4.37 -4.93
C VAL A 518 7.78 -4.44 -5.15
N GLN A 519 8.37 -5.63 -5.35
CA GLN A 519 9.77 -5.75 -5.79
C GLN A 519 10.00 -5.33 -7.26
N GLU A 520 9.13 -5.68 -8.21
CA GLU A 520 9.29 -5.24 -9.61
C GLU A 520 9.20 -3.70 -9.76
N ILE A 521 8.37 -3.04 -8.94
CA ILE A 521 8.34 -1.57 -8.81
C ILE A 521 9.69 -1.05 -8.28
N LYS A 522 10.25 -1.69 -7.25
CA LYS A 522 11.55 -1.36 -6.64
C LYS A 522 12.71 -1.46 -7.64
N GLU A 523 12.70 -2.50 -8.48
CA GLU A 523 13.68 -2.73 -9.54
C GLU A 523 13.53 -1.73 -10.70
N GLU A 524 12.32 -1.42 -11.15
CA GLU A 524 12.07 -0.45 -12.22
C GLU A 524 12.40 0.99 -11.78
N VAL A 525 12.07 1.37 -10.54
CA VAL A 525 12.51 2.63 -9.92
C VAL A 525 14.04 2.72 -9.88
N LYS A 526 14.73 1.64 -9.50
CA LYS A 526 16.20 1.60 -9.57
C LYS A 526 16.71 1.74 -11.02
N ARG A 527 16.06 1.11 -12.00
CA ARG A 527 16.45 1.20 -13.42
C ARG A 527 16.35 2.64 -13.96
N VAL A 528 15.27 3.34 -13.63
CA VAL A 528 15.09 4.76 -14.01
C VAL A 528 16.09 5.66 -13.29
N ASP A 529 16.34 5.40 -11.99
CA ASP A 529 17.37 6.09 -11.20
C ASP A 529 18.78 5.94 -11.80
N ASP A 530 19.16 4.74 -12.24
CA ASP A 530 20.44 4.48 -12.88
C ASP A 530 20.52 5.11 -14.30
N MET A 531 19.42 5.15 -15.06
CA MET A 531 19.34 5.87 -16.35
C MET A 531 19.53 7.40 -16.16
N LEU A 532 18.90 8.00 -15.16
CA LEU A 532 19.01 9.44 -14.87
C LEU A 532 20.44 9.83 -14.44
N LYS A 533 21.14 8.95 -13.70
CA LYS A 533 22.57 9.13 -13.39
C LYS A 533 23.45 9.06 -14.64
N ALA A 534 23.21 8.09 -15.52
CA ALA A 534 24.00 7.92 -16.74
C ALA A 534 23.90 9.14 -17.67
N GLY A 535 22.71 9.75 -17.80
CA GLY A 535 22.47 10.95 -18.61
C GLY A 535 23.21 12.21 -18.16
N HIS A 536 23.84 12.23 -16.99
CA HIS A 536 24.64 13.36 -16.51
C HIS A 536 26.12 13.32 -16.98
N GLN A 537 26.58 12.25 -17.63
CA GLN A 537 27.94 12.21 -18.19
C GLN A 537 27.97 12.87 -19.57
N THR A 538 28.50 14.10 -19.63
CA THR A 538 28.82 14.77 -20.90
C THR A 538 29.85 13.95 -21.67
N VAL A 539 29.41 13.30 -22.75
CA VAL A 539 30.25 12.39 -23.55
C VAL A 539 31.30 13.18 -24.32
N GLN A 540 32.51 13.26 -23.77
CA GLN A 540 33.71 13.56 -24.55
C GLN A 540 34.07 12.29 -25.36
N PRO A 541 34.21 12.34 -26.70
CA PRO A 541 34.39 11.13 -27.50
C PRO A 541 35.72 10.43 -27.21
N ALA A 542 35.66 9.20 -26.67
CA ALA A 542 36.81 8.32 -26.53
C ALA A 542 37.02 7.50 -27.82
N ALA A 543 38.28 7.32 -28.23
CA ALA A 543 38.61 6.55 -29.42
C ALA A 543 38.37 5.03 -29.22
N ALA A 544 37.89 4.35 -30.25
CA ALA A 544 37.55 2.93 -30.20
C ALA A 544 38.76 2.01 -30.46
N THR A 545 38.78 0.87 -29.77
CA THR A 545 39.76 -0.22 -29.95
C THR A 545 38.98 -1.52 -30.25
N PRO A 546 39.36 -2.32 -31.26
CA PRO A 546 38.53 -3.43 -31.76
C PRO A 546 38.54 -4.68 -30.86
N ALA A 547 37.48 -5.48 -30.96
CA ALA A 547 37.30 -6.76 -30.27
C ALA A 547 37.81 -7.97 -31.07
N SER A 548 37.99 -9.11 -30.40
CA SER A 548 38.53 -10.37 -30.96
C SER A 548 37.54 -11.54 -30.88
N GLU A 549 37.66 -12.51 -31.80
CA GLU A 549 36.67 -13.57 -32.05
C GLU A 549 36.70 -14.76 -31.05
N PRO A 550 35.55 -15.45 -30.85
CA PRO A 550 35.45 -16.70 -30.07
C PRO A 550 35.73 -17.98 -30.91
N LYS A 551 36.00 -19.11 -30.23
CA LYS A 551 36.21 -20.44 -30.86
C LYS A 551 35.33 -21.55 -30.23
N PRO A 552 34.85 -22.56 -31.00
CA PRO A 552 33.84 -23.53 -30.52
C PRO A 552 34.36 -24.97 -30.29
N VAL A 553 33.63 -25.74 -29.45
CA VAL A 553 33.68 -27.21 -29.26
C VAL A 553 32.25 -27.63 -28.86
N ALA A 554 31.45 -28.35 -29.68
CA ALA A 554 31.43 -29.78 -30.00
C ALA A 554 30.83 -30.70 -28.88
N ALA A 555 30.11 -31.76 -29.27
CA ALA A 555 29.21 -32.57 -28.40
C ALA A 555 29.34 -34.09 -28.67
N THR A 556 28.67 -34.97 -27.88
CA THR A 556 27.97 -36.23 -28.30
C THR A 556 27.49 -37.13 -27.13
N LEU A 557 26.37 -37.85 -27.38
CA LEU A 557 25.68 -39.04 -26.81
C LEU A 557 26.51 -40.13 -26.04
N ALA A 558 25.95 -41.18 -25.39
CA ALA A 558 24.69 -41.48 -24.64
C ALA A 558 24.64 -42.98 -24.17
N SER A 559 23.87 -43.31 -23.11
CA SER A 559 23.22 -44.65 -22.84
C SER A 559 24.08 -45.91 -22.51
N PRO A 560 23.54 -47.08 -22.01
CA PRO A 560 22.30 -47.37 -21.25
C PRO A 560 22.51 -48.27 -19.94
N PRO A 561 21.92 -49.48 -19.64
CA PRO A 561 21.29 -49.73 -18.30
C PRO A 561 21.54 -51.09 -17.57
N SER A 562 21.04 -51.26 -16.32
CA SER A 562 20.68 -52.55 -15.61
C SER A 562 20.08 -52.21 -14.22
N SER A 563 18.92 -52.71 -13.74
CA SER A 563 18.59 -54.05 -13.14
C SER A 563 19.52 -54.53 -12.02
N GLY A 564 19.07 -55.01 -10.84
CA GLY A 564 17.70 -55.17 -10.28
C GLY A 564 17.64 -56.15 -9.07
N SER A 565 16.54 -56.14 -8.27
CA SER A 565 16.32 -56.97 -7.04
C SER A 565 17.23 -56.60 -5.83
N GLY A 566 16.92 -56.77 -4.53
CA GLY A 566 15.79 -57.32 -3.73
C GLY A 566 16.20 -57.29 -2.22
N THR A 567 15.52 -57.82 -1.17
CA THR A 567 14.22 -58.51 -0.94
C THR A 567 13.91 -58.57 0.58
N THR A 568 12.63 -58.74 0.99
CA THR A 568 12.12 -59.34 2.28
C THR A 568 12.10 -58.57 3.63
N SER A 569 11.00 -58.81 4.39
CA SER A 569 10.91 -58.97 5.87
C SER A 569 11.03 -57.76 6.84
N THR A 570 10.29 -57.64 7.96
CA THR A 570 9.06 -58.32 8.48
C THR A 570 8.41 -57.54 9.66
N THR A 571 7.13 -57.82 10.00
CA THR A 571 6.46 -57.68 11.35
C THR A 571 6.31 -56.25 11.97
N THR A 572 5.30 -55.87 12.82
CA THR A 572 4.08 -56.50 13.42
C THR A 572 3.16 -55.45 14.10
N THR A 573 1.82 -55.67 14.11
CA THR A 573 0.76 -55.39 15.15
C THR A 573 0.69 -54.06 15.96
N SER A 574 -0.45 -53.52 16.47
CA SER A 574 -1.92 -53.76 16.33
C SER A 574 -2.76 -52.73 17.16
N SER A 575 -4.06 -52.54 16.87
CA SER A 575 -5.22 -52.13 17.76
C SER A 575 -4.99 -51.18 18.97
N GLY A 576 -5.69 -50.04 19.18
CA GLY A 576 -7.15 -49.85 19.39
C GLY A 576 -7.42 -49.24 20.81
N GLY A 577 -8.57 -48.68 21.23
CA GLY A 577 -9.84 -48.28 20.58
C GLY A 577 -10.96 -47.90 21.62
N GLY A 578 -11.72 -46.81 21.42
CA GLY A 578 -12.80 -46.30 22.33
C GLY A 578 -12.35 -45.16 23.28
N GLY A 579 -13.20 -44.39 23.99
CA GLY A 579 -14.67 -44.23 24.03
C GLY A 579 -15.16 -43.57 25.36
N GLY A 580 -16.16 -42.65 25.37
CA GLY A 580 -16.67 -42.03 26.63
C GLY A 580 -17.67 -40.86 26.45
N LYS A 581 -18.47 -40.50 27.48
CA LYS A 581 -19.61 -39.55 27.36
C LYS A 581 -19.96 -38.75 28.64
N ALA A 582 -20.22 -37.44 28.47
CA ALA A 582 -21.22 -36.54 29.10
C ALA A 582 -21.48 -36.43 30.64
N GLY A 583 -21.85 -35.21 31.08
CA GLY A 583 -22.47 -34.88 32.38
C GLY A 583 -23.06 -33.45 32.40
N TYR A 584 -24.11 -33.20 33.20
CA TYR A 584 -24.85 -31.92 33.31
C TYR A 584 -24.98 -31.46 34.78
N GLY A 585 -25.24 -30.17 35.03
CA GLY A 585 -25.66 -29.65 36.34
C GLY A 585 -25.97 -28.14 36.35
N ALA A 586 -27.01 -27.72 37.08
CA ALA A 586 -27.45 -26.32 37.20
C ALA A 586 -28.12 -26.04 38.56
N ALA A 587 -28.11 -24.78 39.03
CA ALA A 587 -28.82 -24.29 40.21
C ALA A 587 -28.96 -22.74 40.20
N GLU A 588 -29.91 -22.19 40.96
CA GLU A 588 -30.37 -20.79 40.92
C GLU A 588 -30.25 -20.03 42.26
N GLY A 589 -30.46 -18.70 42.23
CA GLY A 589 -30.77 -17.85 43.39
C GLY A 589 -29.57 -17.20 44.10
N GLY A 590 -29.69 -16.01 44.72
CA GLY A 590 -30.83 -15.07 44.78
C GLY A 590 -30.51 -13.88 45.70
N GLU A 591 -30.92 -12.66 45.35
CA GLU A 591 -30.48 -11.42 46.03
C GLU A 591 -31.16 -11.11 47.37
N LYS A 592 -30.44 -10.37 48.24
CA LYS A 592 -31.00 -9.33 49.12
C LYS A 592 -30.02 -8.16 49.26
N GLY A 593 -30.44 -6.95 48.89
CA GLY A 593 -29.58 -5.76 48.86
C GLY A 593 -29.28 -5.13 50.24
N LYS A 594 -28.28 -4.24 50.25
CA LYS A 594 -27.96 -3.32 51.36
C LYS A 594 -28.02 -1.86 50.88
N LYS A 595 -28.17 -0.94 51.83
CA LYS A 595 -28.17 0.52 51.57
C LYS A 595 -26.80 0.98 51.04
N ALA A 596 -26.81 2.03 50.22
CA ALA A 596 -25.59 2.78 49.88
C ALA A 596 -24.96 3.40 51.14
N GLY A 597 -23.63 3.41 51.19
CA GLY A 597 -22.84 4.18 52.15
C GLY A 597 -22.63 5.63 51.69
N THR A 598 -22.03 6.44 52.55
CA THR A 598 -21.60 7.82 52.26
C THR A 598 -20.23 7.83 51.56
N ASP A 599 -19.96 8.85 50.74
CA ASP A 599 -18.88 8.88 49.73
C ASP A 599 -17.43 8.71 50.26
N ASP A 600 -17.19 8.87 51.56
CA ASP A 600 -15.85 8.72 52.17
C ASP A 600 -15.38 7.27 52.38
N ASP A 601 -16.29 6.30 52.34
CA ASP A 601 -16.04 4.89 52.73
C ASP A 601 -15.64 4.01 51.53
N CYS A 602 -14.55 4.41 50.86
CA CYS A 602 -14.04 3.74 49.67
C CYS A 602 -13.27 2.44 49.99
N ASP A 603 -13.66 1.37 49.27
CA ASP A 603 -13.23 -0.04 49.31
C ASP A 603 -11.75 -0.31 48.90
N TRP A 604 -10.86 0.66 49.15
CA TRP A 604 -9.40 0.59 48.95
C TRP A 604 -8.58 0.91 50.22
N LYS A 605 -9.12 1.66 51.20
CA LYS A 605 -8.40 1.96 52.47
C LYS A 605 -8.00 0.68 53.22
N SER A 606 -8.85 -0.34 53.15
CA SER A 606 -8.61 -1.70 53.66
C SER A 606 -7.42 -2.45 53.03
N ILE A 607 -6.72 -1.86 52.04
CA ILE A 607 -5.46 -2.39 51.49
C ILE A 607 -4.24 -1.84 52.26
N GLU A 608 -4.37 -0.65 52.85
CA GLU A 608 -3.34 0.04 53.64
C GLU A 608 -3.34 -0.40 55.11
N ASP A 609 -4.52 -0.58 55.71
CA ASP A 609 -4.69 -0.94 57.14
C ASP A 609 -4.26 -2.39 57.51
N GLU A 610 -3.88 -3.22 56.54
CA GLU A 610 -3.56 -4.63 56.79
C GLU A 610 -2.12 -4.84 57.27
N ASN A 611 -1.98 -5.18 58.56
CA ASN A 611 -0.74 -5.71 59.15
C ASN A 611 -0.26 -6.98 58.41
N ARG A 612 0.87 -6.89 57.71
CA ARG A 612 1.47 -7.99 56.93
C ARG A 612 2.57 -8.67 57.73
N ARG A 613 2.74 -9.99 57.52
CA ARG A 613 3.93 -10.72 57.99
C ARG A 613 5.12 -10.33 57.12
N GLU A 614 6.29 -10.28 57.74
CA GLU A 614 7.55 -9.86 57.12
C GLU A 614 7.94 -10.76 55.95
N ILE A 615 8.44 -10.15 54.87
CA ILE A 615 8.86 -10.81 53.63
C ILE A 615 10.29 -10.40 53.35
N VAL A 616 11.12 -11.35 52.89
CA VAL A 616 12.51 -11.10 52.55
C VAL A 616 12.59 -10.04 51.45
N VAL A 617 13.11 -8.88 51.80
CA VAL A 617 13.36 -7.76 50.89
C VAL A 617 14.55 -8.11 50.00
N MET A 618 14.52 -7.71 48.72
CA MET A 618 15.71 -7.76 47.87
C MET A 618 16.83 -6.88 48.44
N PRO A 619 18.12 -7.17 48.13
CA PRO A 619 19.16 -6.16 48.32
C PRO A 619 18.80 -4.88 47.54
N PRO A 620 19.19 -3.69 48.02
CA PRO A 620 18.88 -2.43 47.35
C PRO A 620 19.43 -2.40 45.93
N HIS A 621 18.66 -1.78 45.02
CA HIS A 621 19.01 -1.69 43.61
C HIS A 621 20.36 -1.01 43.38
N GLY A 622 21.25 -1.70 42.68
CA GLY A 622 22.52 -1.10 42.23
C GLY A 622 22.27 0.02 41.22
N THR A 623 23.25 0.93 41.08
CA THR A 623 23.15 2.13 40.25
C THR A 623 22.69 1.85 38.81
N ASP A 624 23.12 0.73 38.22
CA ASP A 624 22.77 0.34 36.86
C ASP A 624 21.36 -0.28 36.75
N GLU A 625 20.86 -0.91 37.82
CA GLU A 625 19.45 -1.34 37.89
C GLU A 625 18.56 -0.10 37.98
N LEU A 626 18.88 0.86 38.86
CA LEU A 626 18.14 2.13 38.97
C LEU A 626 18.11 2.89 37.64
N LYS A 627 19.23 2.93 36.89
CA LYS A 627 19.30 3.54 35.56
C LYS A 627 18.41 2.82 34.53
N LYS A 628 18.34 1.49 34.57
CA LYS A 628 17.41 0.70 33.73
C LYS A 628 15.95 0.93 34.13
N THR A 629 15.63 0.91 35.42
CA THR A 629 14.30 1.25 35.95
C THR A 629 13.87 2.61 35.44
N LYS A 630 14.72 3.64 35.55
CA LYS A 630 14.46 4.99 35.01
C LYS A 630 14.13 4.96 33.51
N SER A 631 14.89 4.22 32.70
CA SER A 631 14.63 4.08 31.26
C SER A 631 13.29 3.39 30.97
N VAL A 632 12.90 2.38 31.75
CA VAL A 632 11.60 1.70 31.60
C VAL A 632 10.44 2.61 32.00
N LEU A 633 10.59 3.40 33.07
CA LEU A 633 9.60 4.41 33.47
C LEU A 633 9.43 5.48 32.38
N ASP A 634 10.52 6.00 31.81
CA ASP A 634 10.48 6.95 30.71
C ASP A 634 9.86 6.35 29.44
N GLU A 635 10.19 5.10 29.08
CA GLU A 635 9.55 4.41 27.95
C GLU A 635 8.05 4.19 28.16
N PHE A 636 7.62 3.81 29.37
CA PHE A 636 6.20 3.62 29.70
C PHE A 636 5.42 4.94 29.67
N MET A 637 5.98 6.02 30.23
CA MET A 637 5.36 7.34 30.17
C MET A 637 5.17 7.80 28.74
N ASN A 638 6.20 7.68 27.89
CA ASN A 638 6.09 8.07 26.48
C ASN A 638 5.02 7.22 25.74
N TYR A 639 5.01 5.90 25.96
CA TYR A 639 4.01 5.00 25.36
C TYR A 639 2.57 5.33 25.77
N MET A 640 2.33 5.66 27.04
CA MET A 640 0.98 6.00 27.56
C MET A 640 0.51 7.41 27.15
N ASP A 641 1.41 8.27 26.67
CA ASP A 641 1.23 9.68 26.33
C ASP A 641 1.19 9.95 24.81
N GLN A 642 1.78 9.06 24.00
CA GLN A 642 1.57 9.02 22.55
C GLN A 642 0.11 8.70 22.21
N ASP A 643 -0.37 9.20 21.06
CA ASP A 643 -1.81 9.39 20.84
C ASP A 643 -2.58 8.10 20.44
N ASN A 644 -2.91 7.34 21.48
CA ASN A 644 -4.10 6.52 21.67
C ASN A 644 -4.41 5.32 20.76
N TRP A 645 -3.96 5.22 19.50
CA TRP A 645 -4.48 4.19 18.59
C TRP A 645 -4.22 2.75 19.08
N GLU A 646 -3.05 2.45 19.67
CA GLU A 646 -2.76 1.13 20.25
C GLU A 646 -3.59 0.87 21.51
N MET A 647 -3.80 1.90 22.33
CA MET A 647 -4.58 1.82 23.56
C MET A 647 -6.08 1.63 23.29
N ASP A 648 -6.62 2.28 22.26
CA ASP A 648 -7.98 2.06 21.79
C ASP A 648 -8.12 0.68 21.12
N ALA A 649 -7.14 0.25 20.30
CA ALA A 649 -7.17 -1.08 19.67
C ALA A 649 -7.09 -2.23 20.68
N MET A 650 -6.15 -2.19 21.63
CA MET A 650 -6.02 -3.19 22.71
C MET A 650 -7.13 -3.04 23.76
N GLY A 651 -7.72 -1.84 23.86
CA GLY A 651 -8.82 -1.51 24.75
C GLY A 651 -10.21 -1.83 24.20
N ALA A 652 -10.37 -2.06 22.88
CA ALA A 652 -11.67 -2.28 22.24
C ALA A 652 -12.45 -3.44 22.86
N ASN A 653 -11.76 -4.55 23.16
CA ASN A 653 -12.33 -5.73 23.83
C ASN A 653 -12.99 -5.40 25.18
N CYS A 654 -12.54 -4.34 25.86
CA CYS A 654 -13.11 -3.92 27.14
C CYS A 654 -14.54 -3.35 27.00
N HIS A 655 -14.96 -2.93 25.80
CA HIS A 655 -16.33 -2.45 25.58
C HIS A 655 -17.37 -3.58 25.45
N ASN A 656 -16.92 -4.84 25.38
CA ASN A 656 -17.78 -6.02 25.30
C ASN A 656 -18.87 -6.03 26.39
N THR A 657 -20.12 -6.27 25.99
CA THR A 657 -21.27 -6.19 26.90
C THR A 657 -21.39 -7.35 27.89
N GLY A 658 -20.50 -8.34 27.82
CA GLY A 658 -20.28 -9.28 28.91
C GLY A 658 -18.87 -9.86 28.88
N TRP A 659 -18.35 -10.16 30.06
CA TRP A 659 -17.01 -10.72 30.28
C TRP A 659 -17.11 -12.04 31.05
N ASP A 660 -16.17 -12.96 30.83
CA ASP A 660 -16.12 -14.26 31.50
C ASP A 660 -14.81 -14.46 32.28
N ASP A 661 -14.38 -13.38 32.93
CA ASP A 661 -13.12 -13.23 33.68
C ASP A 661 -13.04 -14.09 34.95
N VAL A 662 -14.08 -14.08 35.79
CA VAL A 662 -14.03 -14.74 37.11
C VAL A 662 -14.29 -16.26 37.07
N ASP A 663 -15.30 -16.72 36.34
CA ASP A 663 -15.83 -18.10 36.47
C ASP A 663 -16.29 -18.76 35.16
N LYS A 664 -15.75 -18.31 34.00
CA LYS A 664 -16.12 -18.77 32.65
C LYS A 664 -17.61 -18.61 32.28
N LYS A 665 -18.38 -17.88 33.09
CA LYS A 665 -19.76 -17.47 32.78
C LYS A 665 -19.73 -16.04 32.26
N LEU A 666 -20.51 -15.76 31.22
CA LEU A 666 -20.64 -14.40 30.69
C LEU A 666 -21.43 -13.53 31.68
N ARG A 667 -20.73 -12.57 32.30
CA ARG A 667 -21.22 -11.61 33.30
C ARG A 667 -21.40 -10.24 32.66
N ARG A 668 -22.56 -9.60 32.85
CA ARG A 668 -22.96 -8.33 32.18
C ARG A 668 -23.09 -7.11 33.12
N ASP A 669 -22.63 -7.29 34.34
CA ASP A 669 -22.66 -6.35 35.47
C ASP A 669 -21.34 -5.57 35.65
N GLN A 670 -20.52 -5.48 34.60
CA GLN A 670 -19.29 -4.67 34.59
C GLN A 670 -19.63 -3.17 34.63
N THR A 671 -18.88 -2.40 35.42
CA THR A 671 -19.05 -0.96 35.60
C THR A 671 -18.17 -0.14 34.67
N VAL A 672 -18.45 1.16 34.52
CA VAL A 672 -17.55 2.09 33.81
C VAL A 672 -16.13 2.06 34.40
N ALA A 673 -15.99 1.93 35.72
CA ALA A 673 -14.68 1.77 36.37
C ALA A 673 -13.95 0.49 35.96
N ASP A 674 -14.67 -0.62 35.76
CA ASP A 674 -14.06 -1.88 35.31
C ASP A 674 -13.58 -1.76 33.85
N VAL A 675 -14.40 -1.16 32.97
CA VAL A 675 -14.03 -0.92 31.56
C VAL A 675 -12.79 -0.02 31.45
N MET A 676 -12.69 1.03 32.26
CA MET A 676 -11.48 1.87 32.33
C MET A 676 -10.26 1.11 32.86
N ARG A 677 -10.41 0.28 33.90
CA ARG A 677 -9.33 -0.60 34.40
C ARG A 677 -8.85 -1.55 33.30
N CYS A 678 -9.76 -2.14 32.54
CA CYS A 678 -9.44 -3.02 31.43
C CYS A 678 -8.65 -2.28 30.34
N ARG A 679 -9.14 -1.13 29.84
CA ARG A 679 -8.48 -0.37 28.75
C ARG A 679 -7.06 0.03 29.11
N LEU A 680 -6.86 0.60 30.30
CA LEU A 680 -5.55 0.98 30.81
C LEU A 680 -4.63 -0.24 31.04
N MET A 681 -5.18 -1.37 31.49
CA MET A 681 -4.42 -2.59 31.72
C MET A 681 -3.98 -3.23 30.41
N SER A 682 -4.88 -3.48 29.45
CA SER A 682 -4.54 -4.04 28.13
C SER A 682 -3.42 -3.27 27.45
N GLY A 683 -3.46 -1.93 27.55
CA GLY A 683 -2.39 -1.05 27.11
C GLY A 683 -1.03 -1.32 27.77
N ALA A 684 -0.98 -1.38 29.10
CA ALA A 684 0.24 -1.70 29.84
C ALA A 684 0.75 -3.13 29.58
N LEU A 685 -0.15 -4.09 29.34
CA LEU A 685 0.22 -5.46 28.97
C LEU A 685 0.81 -5.53 27.55
N PHE A 686 0.35 -4.69 26.62
CA PHE A 686 0.95 -4.61 25.28
C PHE A 686 2.33 -3.94 25.32
N PHE A 687 2.52 -2.90 26.15
CA PHE A 687 3.84 -2.37 26.47
C PHE A 687 4.79 -3.42 27.05
N ALA A 688 4.31 -4.27 27.98
CA ALA A 688 5.11 -5.33 28.58
C ALA A 688 5.54 -6.43 27.59
N ASN A 689 4.80 -6.62 26.49
CA ASN A 689 5.26 -7.45 25.35
C ASN A 689 6.26 -6.74 24.41
N GLY A 690 6.53 -5.45 24.65
CA GLY A 690 7.39 -4.62 23.82
C GLY A 690 6.67 -3.98 22.63
N GLY A 691 5.41 -3.56 22.78
CA GLY A 691 4.67 -2.81 21.73
C GLY A 691 5.45 -1.61 21.18
N ASN A 692 6.17 -0.89 22.04
CA ASN A 692 7.03 0.25 21.67
C ASN A 692 8.31 -0.10 20.87
N ARG A 693 8.51 -1.36 20.46
CA ARG A 693 9.70 -1.83 19.74
C ARG A 693 9.90 -1.19 18.36
N SER A 694 8.85 -0.71 17.67
CA SER A 694 9.00 0.02 16.40
C SER A 694 9.92 1.23 16.56
N ASP A 695 9.68 1.99 17.61
CA ASP A 695 10.27 3.31 17.84
C ASP A 695 11.67 3.19 18.46
N ILE A 696 11.86 2.21 19.34
CA ILE A 696 13.18 1.80 19.86
C ILE A 696 14.11 1.38 18.71
N ASN A 697 13.61 0.59 17.75
CA ASN A 697 14.39 0.19 16.58
C ASN A 697 14.63 1.37 15.63
N ALA A 698 13.67 2.27 15.43
CA ALA A 698 13.85 3.49 14.63
C ALA A 698 14.92 4.44 15.23
N GLN A 699 15.09 4.44 16.55
CA GLN A 699 16.17 5.13 17.26
C GLN A 699 17.54 4.42 17.18
N GLY A 700 17.62 3.24 16.56
CA GLY A 700 18.86 2.47 16.40
C GLY A 700 19.25 1.61 17.60
N LYS A 701 18.39 1.49 18.62
CA LYS A 701 18.57 0.55 19.74
C LYS A 701 18.18 -0.87 19.31
N THR A 702 18.92 -1.50 18.39
CA THR A 702 18.64 -2.87 17.90
C THR A 702 19.07 -3.95 18.91
N GLY A 703 18.68 -3.81 20.17
CA GLY A 703 18.99 -4.74 21.25
C GLY A 703 17.93 -5.82 21.39
N VAL A 704 18.37 -7.03 21.79
CA VAL A 704 17.49 -7.92 22.56
C VAL A 704 17.15 -7.18 23.86
N ILE A 705 15.88 -7.20 24.27
CA ILE A 705 15.50 -6.62 25.56
C ILE A 705 16.16 -7.47 26.66
N ASP A 706 16.85 -6.82 27.59
CA ASP A 706 17.54 -7.49 28.69
C ASP A 706 16.53 -8.19 29.62
N ASP A 707 16.86 -9.35 30.18
CA ASP A 707 15.99 -10.10 31.11
C ASP A 707 15.54 -9.22 32.29
N LEU A 708 16.41 -8.31 32.73
CA LEU A 708 16.10 -7.31 33.76
C LEU A 708 15.10 -6.26 33.27
N GLU A 709 15.15 -5.86 32.00
CA GLU A 709 14.22 -4.87 31.43
C GLU A 709 12.84 -5.50 31.17
N GLU A 710 12.78 -6.74 30.65
CA GLU A 710 11.51 -7.50 30.56
C GLU A 710 10.90 -7.74 31.96
N ARG A 711 11.73 -8.06 32.96
CA ARG A 711 11.29 -8.18 34.37
C ARG A 711 10.78 -6.86 34.95
N LEU A 712 11.47 -5.74 34.73
CA LEU A 712 11.02 -4.40 35.16
C LEU A 712 9.70 -4.00 34.48
N LYS A 713 9.51 -4.37 33.20
CA LYS A 713 8.24 -4.23 32.46
C LYS A 713 7.13 -5.16 32.98
N CYS A 714 7.46 -6.12 33.85
CA CYS A 714 6.56 -7.17 34.36
C CYS A 714 6.32 -7.17 35.88
N ASP A 715 7.02 -6.37 36.69
CA ASP A 715 6.92 -6.37 38.17
C ASP A 715 5.57 -5.79 38.67
N MET A 716 4.49 -6.56 38.49
CA MET A 716 3.13 -6.25 38.95
C MET A 716 2.78 -6.83 40.32
N TYR A 717 1.87 -6.15 41.02
CA TYR A 717 1.46 -6.47 42.39
C TYR A 717 0.62 -7.76 42.48
N CYS A 718 1.17 -8.82 43.07
CA CYS A 718 0.36 -9.96 43.54
C CYS A 718 0.15 -9.95 45.05
N GLY A 719 -1.12 -9.86 45.47
CA GLY A 719 -1.57 -10.31 46.78
C GLY A 719 -2.30 -11.65 46.63
N ASP A 720 -2.03 -12.61 47.52
CA ASP A 720 -2.61 -13.96 47.50
C ASP A 720 -4.07 -13.97 48.02
N LYS A 721 -4.88 -13.00 47.60
CA LYS A 721 -6.23 -12.70 48.08
C LYS A 721 -7.23 -12.73 46.91
N LYS A 722 -8.48 -13.07 47.22
CA LYS A 722 -9.53 -13.28 46.22
C LYS A 722 -10.00 -11.97 45.60
N GLY A 723 -10.00 -11.91 44.28
CA GLY A 723 -10.49 -10.79 43.47
C GLY A 723 -9.47 -9.67 43.33
N PHE A 724 -8.78 -9.63 42.19
CA PHE A 724 -8.31 -8.35 41.67
C PHE A 724 -9.54 -7.50 41.32
N LYS A 725 -9.41 -6.18 41.22
CA LYS A 725 -10.54 -5.36 40.77
C LYS A 725 -10.83 -5.72 39.30
N ARG A 726 -12.08 -6.09 39.04
CA ARG A 726 -12.61 -6.53 37.74
C ARG A 726 -12.16 -5.59 36.61
N GLY A 727 -11.92 -6.17 35.44
CA GLY A 727 -11.30 -5.50 34.30
C GLY A 727 -9.79 -5.71 34.24
N ILE A 728 -9.08 -5.77 35.37
CA ILE A 728 -7.67 -6.22 35.38
C ILE A 728 -7.60 -7.71 35.02
N GLU A 729 -8.46 -8.53 35.64
CA GLU A 729 -8.56 -9.96 35.35
C GLU A 729 -8.99 -10.21 33.89
N TYR A 730 -9.93 -9.41 33.37
CA TYR A 730 -10.39 -9.52 31.99
C TYR A 730 -9.33 -9.08 30.97
N ALA A 731 -8.60 -7.99 31.20
CA ALA A 731 -7.50 -7.57 30.34
C ALA A 731 -6.37 -8.62 30.32
N TRP A 732 -5.97 -9.14 31.49
CA TRP A 732 -4.95 -10.19 31.55
C TRP A 732 -5.40 -11.46 30.83
N LYS A 733 -6.64 -11.90 31.06
CA LYS A 733 -7.22 -13.04 30.35
C LYS A 733 -7.26 -12.83 28.85
N THR A 734 -7.70 -11.65 28.39
CA THR A 734 -7.75 -11.28 26.97
C THR A 734 -6.37 -11.40 26.33
N MET A 735 -5.32 -10.87 26.95
CA MET A 735 -3.96 -10.94 26.43
C MET A 735 -3.41 -12.38 26.42
N ASN A 736 -3.66 -13.17 27.46
CA ASN A 736 -3.32 -14.61 27.46
C ASN A 736 -4.04 -15.36 26.33
N GLU A 737 -5.32 -15.06 26.09
CA GLU A 737 -6.13 -15.71 25.06
C GLU A 737 -5.71 -15.28 23.64
N MET A 738 -5.27 -14.03 23.44
CA MET A 738 -4.70 -13.55 22.17
C MET A 738 -3.45 -14.31 21.70
N ASN A 739 -2.62 -14.83 22.61
CA ASN A 739 -1.51 -15.73 22.23
C ASN A 739 -1.92 -17.21 22.12
N SER A 740 -3.06 -17.59 22.68
CA SER A 740 -3.54 -18.97 22.52
C SER A 740 -3.91 -19.23 21.06
N SER A 741 -3.59 -20.43 20.55
CA SER A 741 -3.92 -20.83 19.17
C SER A 741 -5.43 -20.91 18.87
N LYS A 742 -6.30 -20.66 19.87
CA LYS A 742 -7.73 -20.50 19.68
C LYS A 742 -8.08 -19.15 19.03
N TYR A 743 -7.37 -18.07 19.35
CA TYR A 743 -7.69 -16.71 18.87
C TYR A 743 -6.51 -16.03 18.15
N GLY A 744 -5.27 -16.36 18.53
CA GLY A 744 -4.07 -15.89 17.84
C GLY A 744 -3.98 -16.37 16.39
N GLY A 745 -3.22 -15.63 15.58
CA GLY A 745 -2.89 -16.00 14.19
C GLY A 745 -1.85 -17.11 14.11
N THR A 746 -1.44 -17.48 12.88
CA THR A 746 -0.32 -18.43 12.67
C THR A 746 1.04 -17.85 13.08
N THR A 747 1.12 -16.53 13.21
CA THR A 747 2.22 -15.82 13.88
C THR A 747 1.89 -15.72 15.37
N THR A 748 2.57 -16.54 16.19
CA THR A 748 2.56 -16.42 17.65
C THR A 748 2.90 -15.00 18.05
N MET A 749 2.10 -14.37 18.92
CA MET A 749 2.46 -13.05 19.44
C MET A 749 3.55 -13.24 20.50
N THR A 750 4.75 -12.70 20.26
CA THR A 750 5.89 -12.85 21.17
C THR A 750 5.96 -11.70 22.16
N GLY A 751 6.60 -11.95 23.30
CA GLY A 751 6.70 -11.03 24.42
C GLY A 751 6.33 -11.70 25.76
N PRO A 752 6.85 -11.19 26.89
CA PRO A 752 6.68 -11.80 28.20
C PRO A 752 5.24 -12.18 28.60
N VAL A 753 4.24 -11.32 28.37
CA VAL A 753 2.84 -11.59 28.80
C VAL A 753 2.27 -12.74 28.00
N PHE A 754 2.43 -12.68 26.68
CA PHE A 754 1.96 -13.72 25.78
C PHE A 754 2.64 -15.07 26.06
N GLU A 755 3.93 -15.07 26.37
CA GLU A 755 4.73 -16.26 26.68
C GLU A 755 4.54 -16.79 28.12
N GLY A 756 3.74 -16.12 28.96
CA GLY A 756 3.54 -16.48 30.37
C GLY A 756 4.77 -16.29 31.26
N ARG A 757 5.76 -15.52 30.77
CA ARG A 757 6.94 -15.06 31.52
C ARG A 757 6.60 -13.84 32.36
N CYS A 758 5.75 -12.95 31.84
CA CYS A 758 4.93 -12.06 32.65
C CYS A 758 3.72 -12.83 33.17
N THR A 759 3.31 -12.57 34.41
CA THR A 759 2.02 -13.02 34.94
C THR A 759 1.36 -11.89 35.70
N MET A 760 0.05 -12.01 35.99
CA MET A 760 -0.66 -11.13 36.92
C MET A 760 -0.04 -11.11 38.34
N CYS A 761 0.94 -12.00 38.61
CA CYS A 761 1.73 -12.05 39.83
C CYS A 761 3.18 -11.50 39.72
N GLY A 762 3.55 -10.87 38.60
CA GLY A 762 4.93 -10.45 38.33
C GLY A 762 5.65 -11.38 37.34
N TYR A 763 6.97 -11.18 37.18
CA TYR A 763 7.79 -12.02 36.31
C TYR A 763 7.99 -13.43 36.89
N ASN A 764 7.68 -14.44 36.08
CA ASN A 764 7.67 -15.85 36.40
C ASN A 764 9.03 -16.49 36.08
N ILE A 765 9.81 -16.79 37.13
CA ILE A 765 11.13 -17.42 37.03
C ILE A 765 10.99 -18.93 37.31
N PRO A 766 11.15 -19.83 36.32
CA PRO A 766 11.04 -21.27 36.52
C PRO A 766 12.04 -21.78 37.58
N GLY A 767 11.54 -22.46 38.61
CA GLY A 767 12.36 -22.99 39.70
C GLY A 767 12.88 -21.96 40.71
N GLY A 768 12.56 -20.67 40.55
CA GLY A 768 12.92 -19.64 41.53
C GLY A 768 12.18 -19.83 42.86
N PRO A 769 12.87 -19.97 44.02
CA PRO A 769 12.23 -20.21 45.31
C PRO A 769 11.48 -18.98 45.88
N PHE A 770 11.48 -17.84 45.19
CA PHE A 770 10.87 -16.59 45.62
C PHE A 770 10.02 -15.97 44.51
N ARG A 771 8.74 -15.68 44.81
CA ARG A 771 7.99 -14.68 44.05
C ARG A 771 8.53 -13.31 44.46
N ILE A 772 9.16 -12.61 43.51
CA ILE A 772 9.74 -11.29 43.74
C ILE A 772 8.61 -10.31 44.10
N ARG A 773 8.60 -9.82 45.34
CA ARG A 773 7.97 -8.56 45.69
C ARG A 773 9.06 -7.51 45.79
N ASN A 774 9.23 -6.74 44.73
CA ASN A 774 10.14 -5.59 44.73
C ASN A 774 9.52 -4.47 45.59
N GLY A 775 9.78 -4.53 46.89
CA GLY A 775 9.16 -3.66 47.89
C GLY A 775 9.42 -2.17 47.64
N ASP A 776 10.62 -1.82 47.18
CA ASP A 776 11.03 -0.45 46.89
C ASP A 776 10.17 0.16 45.77
N MET A 777 10.11 -0.45 44.58
CA MET A 777 9.29 0.07 43.48
C MET A 777 7.80 0.18 43.87
N VAL A 778 7.25 -0.83 44.55
CA VAL A 778 5.86 -0.79 45.02
C VAL A 778 5.64 0.32 46.06
N THR A 779 6.62 0.60 46.91
CA THR A 779 6.57 1.73 47.87
C THR A 779 6.61 3.06 47.14
N TRP A 780 7.52 3.23 46.17
CA TRP A 780 7.60 4.44 45.35
C TRP A 780 6.30 4.70 44.59
N PHE A 781 5.66 3.67 44.02
CA PHE A 781 4.37 3.83 43.33
C PHE A 781 3.21 4.16 44.27
N LEU A 782 3.02 3.37 45.33
CA LEU A 782 1.84 3.49 46.18
C LEU A 782 1.93 4.68 47.14
N GLN A 783 3.07 4.86 47.82
CA GLN A 783 3.24 5.84 48.89
C GLN A 783 3.81 7.17 48.40
N GLU A 784 4.90 7.15 47.63
CA GLU A 784 5.67 8.37 47.33
C GLU A 784 5.14 9.11 46.10
N GLY A 785 4.86 8.38 45.00
CA GLY A 785 4.14 8.87 43.82
C GLY A 785 2.62 8.97 44.02
N GLN A 786 2.10 8.45 45.14
CA GLN A 786 0.70 8.53 45.57
C GLN A 786 -0.32 8.01 44.53
N ILE A 787 0.05 7.02 43.71
CA ILE A 787 -0.76 6.63 42.54
C ILE A 787 -2.18 6.18 42.92
N MET A 788 -2.35 5.54 44.09
CA MET A 788 -3.66 5.11 44.61
C MET A 788 -4.55 6.28 44.99
N ASN A 789 -4.02 7.33 45.63
CA ASN A 789 -4.76 8.55 45.92
C ASN A 789 -5.18 9.26 44.62
N LYS A 790 -4.26 9.35 43.65
CA LYS A 790 -4.55 9.95 42.34
C LYS A 790 -5.64 9.20 41.58
N ILE A 791 -5.65 7.86 41.64
CA ILE A 791 -6.70 6.98 41.07
C ILE A 791 -8.01 7.09 41.85
N GLY A 792 -7.98 7.10 43.20
CA GLY A 792 -9.16 7.20 44.05
C GLY A 792 -9.98 8.46 43.80
N VAL A 793 -9.30 9.61 43.66
CA VAL A 793 -9.93 10.89 43.26
C VAL A 793 -10.61 10.83 41.88
N ILE A 794 -10.24 9.87 41.02
CA ILE A 794 -10.89 9.66 39.71
C ILE A 794 -12.02 8.63 39.82
N GLN A 795 -11.86 7.60 40.64
CA GLN A 795 -12.94 6.64 40.93
C GLN A 795 -14.14 7.31 41.62
N GLY A 796 -13.93 8.43 42.34
CA GLY A 796 -15.00 9.29 42.86
C GLY A 796 -15.78 10.11 41.81
N LYS A 797 -15.45 10.06 40.50
CA LYS A 797 -16.27 10.68 39.46
C LYS A 797 -17.62 9.95 39.30
N ALA A 798 -18.67 10.71 39.01
CA ALA A 798 -20.09 10.31 39.13
C ALA A 798 -20.53 9.04 38.37
N HIS A 799 -19.77 8.59 37.37
CA HIS A 799 -20.16 7.47 36.50
C HIS A 799 -19.38 6.17 36.77
N CYS A 800 -18.33 6.18 37.57
CA CYS A 800 -17.47 5.02 37.83
C CYS A 800 -18.24 3.78 38.33
N ASN A 801 -19.24 3.98 39.19
CA ASN A 801 -20.09 2.91 39.75
C ASN A 801 -21.35 2.61 38.91
N THR A 802 -21.53 3.27 37.76
CA THR A 802 -22.64 2.97 36.83
C THR A 802 -22.32 1.69 36.06
N LEU A 803 -23.31 0.82 35.85
CA LEU A 803 -23.16 -0.34 34.96
C LEU A 803 -22.86 0.13 33.53
N TRP A 804 -21.98 -0.59 32.84
CA TRP A 804 -21.60 -0.25 31.47
C TRP A 804 -22.81 -0.25 30.52
N THR A 805 -23.74 -1.17 30.71
CA THR A 805 -25.04 -1.23 30.01
C THR A 805 -25.84 0.06 30.16
N ASP A 806 -25.96 0.55 31.39
CA ASP A 806 -26.76 1.72 31.73
C ASP A 806 -26.09 3.01 31.25
N TYR A 807 -24.76 3.06 31.32
CA TYR A 807 -23.98 4.18 30.80
C TYR A 807 -24.09 4.25 29.27
N THR A 808 -23.83 3.14 28.57
CA THR A 808 -23.93 3.07 27.10
C THR A 808 -25.34 3.37 26.61
N GLN A 809 -26.39 2.84 27.26
CA GLN A 809 -27.77 3.15 26.94
C GLN A 809 -28.11 4.64 27.10
N ARG A 810 -27.62 5.31 28.17
CA ARG A 810 -27.81 6.76 28.38
C ARG A 810 -27.12 7.61 27.30
N MET A 811 -25.96 7.16 26.81
CA MET A 811 -25.24 7.82 25.71
C MET A 811 -25.80 7.49 24.31
N GLY A 812 -26.93 6.78 24.22
CA GLY A 812 -27.55 6.41 22.96
C GLY A 812 -26.70 5.46 22.12
N ILE A 813 -25.91 4.60 22.78
CA ILE A 813 -25.09 3.56 22.15
C ILE A 813 -25.94 2.30 21.98
N THR A 814 -25.98 1.74 20.78
CA THR A 814 -26.69 0.48 20.48
C THR A 814 -25.72 -0.69 20.29
N LEU A 815 -26.23 -1.92 20.44
CA LEU A 815 -25.43 -3.13 20.29
C LEU A 815 -25.02 -3.29 18.81
N GLY A 816 -23.74 -3.08 18.51
CA GLY A 816 -23.22 -3.04 17.14
C GLY A 816 -22.89 -1.65 16.59
N ASP A 817 -22.99 -0.59 17.41
CA ASP A 817 -22.43 0.72 17.07
C ASP A 817 -20.90 0.63 16.93
N VAL A 818 -20.39 0.75 15.71
CA VAL A 818 -18.93 0.77 15.42
C VAL A 818 -18.24 2.12 15.78
N GLN A 819 -18.85 2.88 16.69
CA GLN A 819 -18.40 4.20 17.17
C GLN A 819 -18.81 4.39 18.65
N ILE A 820 -18.51 3.42 19.50
CA ILE A 820 -18.71 3.53 20.96
C ILE A 820 -17.86 4.69 21.48
N GLU A 821 -16.62 4.73 21.02
CA GLU A 821 -15.51 5.62 21.35
C GLU A 821 -15.85 7.10 21.19
N ASP A 822 -16.74 7.44 20.24
CA ASP A 822 -17.13 8.83 19.95
C ASP A 822 -18.34 9.28 20.78
N LYS A 823 -19.12 8.32 21.27
CA LYS A 823 -20.27 8.54 22.17
C LYS A 823 -19.87 8.52 23.65
N ILE A 824 -18.67 8.05 24.00
CA ILE A 824 -18.16 7.97 25.39
C ILE A 824 -17.12 9.05 25.74
N THR A 825 -17.25 10.27 25.22
CA THR A 825 -16.26 11.37 25.41
C THR A 825 -15.86 11.62 26.86
N GLU A 826 -16.77 11.51 27.83
CA GLU A 826 -16.45 11.62 29.27
C GLU A 826 -15.52 10.49 29.77
N VAL A 827 -15.66 9.27 29.25
CA VAL A 827 -14.75 8.15 29.56
C VAL A 827 -13.38 8.42 28.97
N LYS A 828 -13.29 8.90 27.71
CA LYS A 828 -12.00 9.30 27.08
C LYS A 828 -11.31 10.42 27.87
N GLU A 829 -12.02 11.49 28.23
CA GLU A 829 -11.43 12.59 29.04
C GLU A 829 -11.10 12.15 30.48
N THR A 830 -11.83 11.18 31.03
CA THR A 830 -11.47 10.56 32.33
C THR A 830 -10.25 9.67 32.22
N GLU A 831 -10.11 8.88 31.15
CA GLU A 831 -8.92 8.07 30.88
C GLU A 831 -7.68 8.94 30.66
N LYS A 832 -7.82 10.03 29.91
CA LYS A 832 -6.81 11.09 29.75
C LYS A 832 -6.45 11.76 31.08
N THR A 833 -7.44 11.99 31.96
CA THR A 833 -7.21 12.43 33.34
C THR A 833 -6.36 11.41 34.12
N ILE A 834 -6.62 10.11 33.95
CA ILE A 834 -5.83 9.04 34.59
C ILE A 834 -4.41 9.05 34.04
N ARG A 835 -4.22 9.02 32.72
CA ARG A 835 -2.90 9.03 32.06
C ARG A 835 -2.04 10.20 32.51
N ASN A 836 -2.59 11.42 32.53
CA ASN A 836 -1.88 12.61 32.99
C ASN A 836 -1.44 12.49 34.46
N LYS A 837 -2.33 12.03 35.35
CA LYS A 837 -2.01 11.81 36.78
C LYS A 837 -1.06 10.65 37.03
N THR A 838 -1.10 9.62 36.19
CA THR A 838 -0.13 8.52 36.18
C THR A 838 1.24 9.05 35.76
N LYS A 839 1.35 9.79 34.65
CA LYS A 839 2.59 10.43 34.21
C LYS A 839 3.18 11.35 35.28
N GLU A 840 2.35 12.16 35.94
CA GLU A 840 2.72 12.99 37.09
C GLU A 840 3.24 12.15 38.29
N ALA A 841 2.68 10.96 38.55
CA ALA A 841 3.21 10.05 39.57
C ALA A 841 4.55 9.39 39.15
N PHE A 842 4.70 9.03 37.88
CA PHE A 842 5.91 8.43 37.34
C PHE A 842 7.08 9.43 37.27
N GLU A 843 6.85 10.70 36.94
CA GLU A 843 7.89 11.75 37.00
C GLU A 843 8.39 11.95 38.44
N ASN A 844 7.50 11.99 39.45
CA ASN A 844 7.92 12.03 40.86
C ASN A 844 8.83 10.83 41.23
N ILE A 845 8.48 9.62 40.79
CA ILE A 845 9.25 8.39 41.06
C ILE A 845 10.58 8.40 40.33
N LYS A 846 10.64 8.96 39.12
CA LYS A 846 11.86 9.16 38.34
C LYS A 846 12.81 10.16 39.02
N GLU A 847 12.30 11.21 39.68
CA GLU A 847 13.13 12.08 40.54
C GLU A 847 13.69 11.32 41.76
N LEU A 848 12.90 10.45 42.39
CA LEU A 848 13.33 9.62 43.53
C LEU A 848 14.37 8.56 43.12
N VAL A 849 14.19 7.90 41.97
CA VAL A 849 15.18 6.98 41.37
C VAL A 849 16.47 7.73 41.03
N GLU A 850 16.37 8.93 40.45
CA GLU A 850 17.49 9.82 40.16
C GLU A 850 18.20 10.31 41.43
N GLN A 851 17.49 10.49 42.55
CA GLN A 851 18.09 10.74 43.86
C GLN A 851 18.86 9.52 44.38
N LYS A 852 18.27 8.31 44.37
CA LYS A 852 18.96 7.09 44.80
C LYS A 852 20.21 6.80 43.97
N ILE A 853 20.19 7.04 42.65
CA ILE A 853 21.38 6.99 41.78
C ILE A 853 22.49 7.91 42.31
N LYS A 854 22.14 9.16 42.67
CA LYS A 854 23.08 10.16 43.22
C LYS A 854 23.52 9.88 44.65
N GLU A 855 22.89 8.96 45.36
CA GLU A 855 23.30 8.51 46.69
C GLU A 855 24.27 7.33 46.56
N GLU A 856 23.95 6.33 45.74
CA GLU A 856 24.85 5.20 45.44
C GLU A 856 26.17 5.65 44.76
N GLU A 857 26.12 6.65 43.85
CA GLU A 857 27.33 7.22 43.24
C GLU A 857 28.20 8.05 44.21
N LYS A 858 27.71 8.33 45.43
CA LYS A 858 28.49 8.94 46.53
C LYS A 858 29.03 7.87 47.49
N THR A 859 28.20 6.90 47.90
CA THR A 859 28.61 5.82 48.83
C THR A 859 29.70 4.95 48.21
N GLY A 860 29.55 4.57 46.93
CA GLY A 860 30.51 3.72 46.21
C GLY A 860 31.94 4.30 46.11
N LYS A 861 32.11 5.63 46.25
CA LYS A 861 33.42 6.29 46.20
C LYS A 861 34.22 6.21 47.51
N HIS A 862 33.63 5.74 48.60
CA HIS A 862 34.31 5.67 49.90
C HIS A 862 35.04 4.35 50.19
N THR A 863 34.84 3.31 49.37
CA THR A 863 35.28 1.93 49.69
C THR A 863 36.66 1.55 49.12
N GLU A 864 37.30 2.38 48.29
CA GLU A 864 38.53 2.00 47.58
C GLU A 864 39.84 2.21 48.39
N HIS A 865 39.77 2.66 49.65
CA HIS A 865 40.95 3.24 50.33
C HIS A 865 41.47 2.54 51.61
N THR A 866 41.40 1.21 51.73
CA THR A 866 42.12 0.45 52.80
C THR A 866 42.91 -0.77 52.31
N LYS A 867 43.69 -0.65 51.23
CA LYS A 867 44.79 -1.61 50.94
C LYS A 867 46.05 -1.24 51.73
N ASN A 868 46.01 -1.36 53.05
CA ASN A 868 47.17 -1.10 53.89
C ASN A 868 48.08 -2.34 53.97
N LYS A 869 49.35 -2.21 53.55
CA LYS A 869 50.36 -3.26 53.70
C LYS A 869 50.89 -3.26 55.13
N ASN A 870 50.90 -4.43 55.79
CA ASN A 870 51.99 -4.73 56.72
C ASN A 870 52.29 -6.24 56.76
N THR A 871 53.50 -6.59 57.22
CA THR A 871 54.14 -7.91 57.04
C THR A 871 54.27 -8.72 58.33
N ASN A 872 54.46 -10.04 58.15
CA ASN A 872 54.87 -11.05 59.16
C ASN A 872 53.90 -11.36 60.31
N ILE A 873 53.40 -12.60 60.35
CA ILE A 873 53.79 -13.66 61.32
C ILE A 873 53.12 -15.01 60.96
N ARG A 874 53.74 -16.12 61.35
CA ARG A 874 53.28 -17.53 61.22
C ARG A 874 53.97 -18.34 62.35
N PRO A 875 53.48 -19.50 62.84
CA PRO A 875 52.13 -20.13 62.82
C PRO A 875 51.51 -20.30 64.24
N ASN A 876 50.26 -20.76 64.35
CA ASN A 876 49.93 -22.08 64.96
C ASN A 876 48.43 -22.47 64.95
N THR A 877 48.20 -23.78 64.84
CA THR A 877 47.20 -24.68 65.47
C THR A 877 45.90 -24.06 66.07
N THR A 878 44.69 -24.62 65.91
CA THR A 878 44.32 -26.06 65.96
C THR A 878 42.94 -26.36 65.31
N THR A 879 42.81 -27.53 64.65
CA THR A 879 41.55 -28.25 64.27
C THR A 879 40.87 -28.90 65.52
N PRO A 880 39.70 -29.62 65.48
CA PRO A 880 38.94 -30.27 64.39
C PRO A 880 37.63 -29.53 64.02
N ALA A 881 37.02 -29.64 62.83
CA ALA A 881 36.77 -30.77 61.91
C ALA A 881 35.51 -31.61 62.24
N HIS A 882 34.53 -31.56 61.32
CA HIS A 882 33.89 -32.76 60.80
C HIS A 882 33.57 -32.55 59.31
N GLU A 883 33.34 -33.65 58.61
CA GLU A 883 33.67 -33.86 57.20
C GLU A 883 32.53 -34.62 56.51
N TYR A 884 32.26 -34.33 55.23
CA TYR A 884 32.09 -35.36 54.20
C TYR A 884 32.25 -34.77 52.78
N GLU A 885 32.70 -35.63 51.87
CA GLU A 885 33.14 -35.37 50.49
C GLU A 885 31.92 -35.31 49.50
N ASP A 886 32.02 -34.98 48.21
CA ASP A 886 33.00 -35.48 47.22
C ASP A 886 33.27 -34.56 45.99
N THR A 887 34.20 -35.04 45.17
CA THR A 887 35.01 -34.48 44.08
C THR A 887 34.24 -33.91 42.86
N LEU A 888 34.77 -32.96 42.07
CA LEU A 888 35.96 -33.00 41.17
C LEU A 888 35.82 -34.11 40.08
N ALA A 889 36.35 -34.05 38.85
CA ALA A 889 37.54 -33.41 38.26
C ALA A 889 37.48 -33.57 36.70
N THR A 890 38.34 -33.01 35.82
CA THR A 890 39.29 -31.86 35.76
C THR A 890 39.76 -31.67 34.29
N ASP A 891 40.41 -30.53 33.98
CA ASP A 891 41.64 -30.42 33.14
C ASP A 891 41.67 -30.79 31.63
N THR A 892 42.65 -30.31 30.82
CA THR A 892 43.77 -29.38 31.08
C THR A 892 44.13 -28.47 29.90
N THR A 893 45.01 -27.51 30.19
CA THR A 893 46.05 -26.90 29.34
C THR A 893 45.68 -25.84 28.31
N ALA A 894 46.55 -24.85 28.26
CA ALA A 894 46.55 -23.71 27.37
C ALA A 894 47.96 -23.49 26.82
N HIS A 895 48.08 -22.76 25.72
CA HIS A 895 49.02 -21.64 25.55
C HIS A 895 48.68 -20.90 24.25
N GLY A 896 49.09 -19.64 24.14
CA GLY A 896 48.92 -18.85 22.92
C GLY A 896 50.03 -17.82 22.77
N CYS A 897 50.20 -17.30 21.55
CA CYS A 897 50.92 -16.05 21.28
C CYS A 897 50.52 -15.45 19.93
N ARG A 898 50.83 -14.15 19.76
CA ARG A 898 50.67 -13.36 18.51
C ARG A 898 51.89 -13.59 17.60
N HIS A 899 51.86 -13.50 16.26
CA HIS A 899 51.66 -12.25 15.50
C HIS A 899 51.66 -12.49 13.96
N ASN A 900 50.94 -11.61 13.25
CA ASN A 900 51.23 -10.99 11.94
C ASN A 900 51.95 -11.76 10.79
N ASN A 901 51.17 -12.07 9.74
CA ASN A 901 51.27 -11.45 8.40
C ASN A 901 52.57 -11.55 7.56
N THR A 902 52.63 -12.46 6.56
CA THR A 902 52.69 -12.14 5.09
C THR A 902 53.02 -13.37 4.18
N HIS A 903 52.52 -13.34 2.94
CA HIS A 903 52.88 -14.10 1.72
C HIS A 903 53.45 -15.54 1.78
N THR A 904 52.73 -16.50 1.17
CA THR A 904 53.13 -17.15 -0.11
C THR A 904 51.98 -17.92 -0.77
N ARG A 905 52.21 -18.49 -1.97
CA ARG A 905 51.22 -19.03 -2.93
C ARG A 905 51.56 -20.49 -3.27
N TRP A 906 50.63 -21.43 -3.06
CA TRP A 906 50.71 -22.81 -3.60
C TRP A 906 49.34 -23.37 -3.99
N ASN A 907 49.33 -24.50 -4.72
CA ASN A 907 48.18 -25.02 -5.47
C ASN A 907 47.50 -26.25 -4.83
N SER A 908 46.38 -26.65 -5.46
CA SER A 908 45.92 -28.04 -5.72
C SER A 908 45.18 -28.84 -4.63
N ALA A 909 44.38 -29.81 -5.13
CA ALA A 909 43.46 -30.74 -4.48
C ALA A 909 42.27 -30.10 -3.72
N SER A 910 40.98 -30.20 -4.12
CA SER A 910 40.15 -31.30 -4.66
C SER A 910 39.63 -32.31 -3.63
N CYS A 911 38.36 -32.18 -3.21
CA CYS A 911 37.45 -33.32 -3.06
C CYS A 911 35.97 -32.91 -2.97
N SER A 912 35.13 -33.71 -3.61
CA SER A 912 33.70 -33.53 -3.87
C SER A 912 32.79 -33.43 -2.64
N LEU A 913 31.74 -32.61 -2.74
CA LEU A 913 30.50 -32.71 -1.94
C LEU A 913 29.30 -32.91 -2.88
N PRO A 914 28.56 -34.04 -2.81
CA PRO A 914 27.34 -34.23 -3.60
C PRO A 914 26.16 -33.43 -3.03
N GLN A 915 25.27 -32.99 -3.91
CA GLN A 915 23.98 -32.39 -3.56
C GLN A 915 22.97 -33.48 -3.16
N PHE A 916 22.05 -33.15 -2.26
CA PHE A 916 20.74 -33.79 -2.14
C PHE A 916 19.66 -32.71 -2.06
N ALA A 917 18.54 -32.91 -2.77
CA ALA A 917 17.42 -31.98 -2.81
C ALA A 917 16.09 -32.73 -2.97
N ALA A 918 15.06 -32.24 -2.27
CA ALA A 918 13.69 -32.81 -2.20
C ALA A 918 13.61 -34.22 -1.58
N PRO A 919 12.43 -34.63 -1.04
CA PRO A 919 11.30 -34.99 -1.90
C PRO A 919 10.00 -34.20 -1.63
N THR A 920 9.00 -34.42 -2.50
CA THR A 920 7.59 -34.03 -2.34
C THR A 920 6.68 -35.22 -2.69
N SER A 921 5.35 -35.07 -2.53
CA SER A 921 4.29 -36.11 -2.53
C SER A 921 4.33 -37.04 -1.28
N VAL A 922 3.27 -37.27 -0.50
CA VAL A 922 1.78 -37.37 -0.71
C VAL A 922 1.35 -38.73 -1.28
N GLU A 923 0.76 -39.57 -0.41
CA GLU A 923 -0.52 -40.25 -0.67
C GLU A 923 -1.03 -41.03 0.58
N ARG A 924 -1.93 -40.41 1.36
CA ARG A 924 -3.23 -40.97 1.80
C ARG A 924 -4.01 -39.97 2.68
#